data_AF-A0A9P5BMS5-F1
#
_entry.id   AF-A0A9P5BMS5-F1
#
_cell.length_a   1.000
_cell.length_b   1.000
_cell.length_c   1.000
_cell.angle_alpha   90.00
_cell.angle_beta   90.00
_cell.angle_gamma   90.00
#
_symmetry.space_group_name_H-M   'P 1'
#
loop_
_entity.id
_entity.type
_entity.pdbx_description
1 polymer ?
#
loop_
_entity_poly.entity_id
_entity_poly.type
_entity_poly.pdbx_seq_one_letter_code
_entity_poly.pdbx_strand_id
1 'polypeptide(L)'
;MLKSLLATGLLAAAATAQQTTAYTDTATEIKFQRYTETTGFSFGVALPSTVGKDFIGQITAPITAGYAAVSLGGPMTNKLLVVAWPNGKSVQTSLRKASGYTNPEVVTDSSITLKPIESGISVNETAFTYTFLCEGCITGDTTSFTGTADTTTFGWAYSTTALTDTTSSSVALNYHGAGFGLFGANLADAKSADYATWAAKASDAVTSPGTGGNGTTPATPANITTTISNATYDYIVAGGGAAGLIVAERLAESGKSVLLLERGGASLASTGGKATVDWNSTVTQYDVPAMGYYLSSAKETSEYCTDTASMAGCILGGSTMVNAMMWVKPPAHDFDDKWPTGWKWSDVESSANKLYERTPGTILASKDGKRYDQGAYDIMSQWLAGNGFSEVDALAEPDKKEAVFTHPPWLIEDGMRGGPVKDYLPLAQALPNFKLQLNAKVVRAVRNGTHISGVEIETGTNSRQIINLNAGGAAILSAGALSTPRILFNSGIGPKEQIQTVKSGSAQVTLPAEALWIDLPVGKNVKDHPIFTVTFKTKSTLNSLASTAFTAPDETDVDLFAKGSGLLAQAGQRLNFWTSVEGSDGKKRYVQGTVNSPSNNTIKAKVYLTHGLTSVGELGISADGSTKFTTEPYLTTDGDKEAITSFMQQLIDYAAKSNSTLTMSGNVTAESLISEHTTGSHYVGTAVMGAENDGSSVVDTNTKVWGTDNLYVVDASIHPDLPTGNTQAIVMVAAEHAAAQILGGATSGSGSGSSSGSGSSSGSGSGSSNTGSGSSDSGNTGKAGCKRSAKRAERQLQRLQRFRRAHHI
;
A
#
# COMPACT_ATOMS: atom_id res chain seq x y z
N MET A 1 -7.45 -2.26 -9.61
CA MET A 1 -8.54 -3.27 -9.54
C MET A 1 -9.91 -2.86 -10.09
N LEU A 2 -10.09 -1.68 -10.71
CA LEU A 2 -11.29 -1.47 -11.55
C LEU A 2 -11.35 -2.47 -12.74
N LYS A 3 -10.25 -3.18 -13.04
CA LYS A 3 -10.16 -4.29 -14.01
C LYS A 3 -9.78 -5.66 -13.41
N SER A 4 -10.18 -6.10 -12.21
CA SER A 4 -9.87 -7.50 -11.77
C SER A 4 -11.06 -8.45 -11.81
N LEU A 5 -12.26 -8.03 -11.38
CA LEU A 5 -13.46 -8.89 -11.45
C LEU A 5 -14.54 -8.44 -12.46
N LEU A 6 -14.50 -7.18 -12.95
CA LEU A 6 -15.05 -6.91 -14.30
C LEU A 6 -14.18 -7.55 -15.39
N ALA A 7 -12.98 -8.01 -15.04
CA ALA A 7 -12.01 -8.53 -15.98
C ALA A 7 -12.07 -10.04 -16.24
N THR A 8 -12.94 -10.77 -15.55
CA THR A 8 -13.19 -12.18 -15.87
C THR A 8 -14.58 -12.33 -16.49
N GLY A 9 -15.60 -11.68 -15.93
CA GLY A 9 -16.97 -11.73 -16.49
C GLY A 9 -17.24 -10.77 -17.66
N LEU A 10 -16.81 -9.51 -17.57
CA LEU A 10 -16.97 -8.51 -18.65
C LEU A 10 -15.79 -8.52 -19.63
N LEU A 11 -14.71 -9.22 -19.31
CA LEU A 11 -13.58 -9.46 -20.19
C LEU A 11 -13.66 -10.82 -20.86
N ALA A 12 -14.45 -11.80 -20.40
CA ALA A 12 -14.93 -12.81 -21.33
C ALA A 12 -15.79 -12.17 -22.44
N ALA A 13 -16.55 -11.10 -22.13
CA ALA A 13 -17.38 -10.36 -23.10
C ALA A 13 -16.69 -9.17 -23.82
N ALA A 14 -15.52 -8.70 -23.34
CA ALA A 14 -14.68 -7.68 -24.01
C ALA A 14 -13.43 -8.29 -24.67
N ALA A 15 -12.93 -9.44 -24.21
CA ALA A 15 -12.02 -10.30 -24.98
C ALA A 15 -12.70 -10.84 -26.25
N THR A 16 -14.03 -10.87 -26.31
CA THR A 16 -14.77 -11.09 -27.56
C THR A 16 -14.81 -9.87 -28.47
N ALA A 17 -14.42 -8.67 -28.02
CA ALA A 17 -14.37 -7.43 -28.81
C ALA A 17 -12.94 -6.99 -29.17
N GLN A 18 -11.95 -7.30 -28.35
CA GLN A 18 -10.51 -7.10 -28.59
C GLN A 18 -9.83 -8.46 -28.77
N GLN A 19 -10.02 -9.03 -29.96
CA GLN A 19 -9.38 -10.29 -30.36
C GLN A 19 -8.10 -10.02 -31.14
N THR A 20 -7.17 -10.97 -31.02
CA THR A 20 -6.04 -11.08 -31.95
C THR A 20 -6.53 -11.21 -33.39
N THR A 21 -5.76 -10.65 -34.32
CA THR A 21 -5.96 -10.82 -35.76
C THR A 21 -4.73 -11.48 -36.39
N ALA A 22 -4.91 -12.14 -37.53
CA ALA A 22 -3.81 -12.72 -38.28
C ALA A 22 -2.78 -11.63 -38.66
N TYR A 23 -1.52 -11.89 -38.37
CA TYR A 23 -0.40 -11.00 -38.68
C TYR A 23 0.78 -11.84 -39.18
N THR A 24 1.36 -11.47 -40.31
CA THR A 24 2.59 -12.08 -40.81
C THR A 24 3.73 -11.12 -40.57
N ASP A 25 4.71 -11.54 -39.77
CA ASP A 25 5.91 -10.77 -39.54
C ASP A 25 6.82 -10.84 -40.78
N THR A 26 7.12 -9.71 -41.40
CA THR A 26 7.88 -9.69 -42.67
C THR A 26 9.35 -10.04 -42.50
N ALA A 27 9.91 -9.90 -41.29
CA ALA A 27 11.32 -10.17 -41.02
C ALA A 27 11.59 -11.66 -40.74
N THR A 28 10.68 -12.31 -40.01
CA THR A 28 10.79 -13.73 -39.64
C THR A 28 9.95 -14.65 -40.54
N GLU A 29 9.00 -14.10 -41.30
CA GLU A 29 7.96 -14.81 -42.05
C GLU A 29 7.00 -15.64 -41.18
N ILE A 30 7.03 -15.42 -39.87
CA ILE A 30 6.18 -16.14 -38.91
C ILE A 30 4.78 -15.55 -38.95
N LYS A 31 3.77 -16.43 -38.98
CA LYS A 31 2.37 -16.05 -38.88
C LYS A 31 1.93 -16.15 -37.44
N PHE A 32 1.45 -15.04 -36.90
CA PHE A 32 0.96 -14.90 -35.54
C PHE A 32 -0.54 -14.60 -35.54
N GLN A 33 -1.18 -14.92 -34.42
CA GLN A 33 -2.34 -14.19 -33.96
C GLN A 33 -1.86 -13.03 -33.09
N ARG A 34 -2.08 -11.79 -33.52
CA ARG A 34 -1.52 -10.58 -32.92
C ARG A 34 -2.59 -9.65 -32.38
N TYR A 35 -2.38 -9.21 -31.14
CA TYR A 35 -3.09 -8.09 -30.55
C TYR A 35 -2.26 -6.81 -30.72
N THR A 36 -2.92 -5.70 -31.09
CA THR A 36 -2.28 -4.38 -31.20
C THR A 36 -3.11 -3.37 -30.41
N GLU A 37 -2.47 -2.71 -29.45
CA GLU A 37 -3.07 -1.67 -28.65
C GLU A 37 -2.88 -0.30 -29.32
N THR A 38 -3.79 0.63 -29.05
CA THR A 38 -3.74 2.03 -29.55
C THR A 38 -2.46 2.77 -29.15
N THR A 39 -1.80 2.36 -28.07
CA THR A 39 -0.54 2.91 -27.57
C THR A 39 0.69 2.49 -28.38
N GLY A 40 0.54 1.53 -29.31
CA GLY A 40 1.65 0.95 -30.08
C GLY A 40 2.26 -0.31 -29.46
N PHE A 41 1.78 -0.76 -28.29
CA PHE A 41 2.09 -2.09 -27.79
C PHE A 41 1.47 -3.17 -28.69
N SER A 42 2.14 -4.31 -28.85
CA SER A 42 1.57 -5.49 -29.49
C SER A 42 2.13 -6.78 -28.93
N PHE A 43 1.31 -7.82 -28.95
CA PHE A 43 1.72 -9.19 -28.68
C PHE A 43 1.20 -10.16 -29.73
N GLY A 44 2.11 -10.94 -30.32
CA GLY A 44 1.81 -12.04 -31.24
C GLY A 44 2.06 -13.40 -30.59
N VAL A 45 1.20 -14.38 -30.86
CA VAL A 45 1.35 -15.78 -30.45
C VAL A 45 1.21 -16.73 -31.65
N ALA A 46 2.09 -17.72 -31.71
CA ALA A 46 2.05 -18.82 -32.69
C ALA A 46 2.28 -20.16 -31.97
N LEU A 47 1.52 -21.18 -32.35
CA LEU A 47 1.46 -22.50 -31.70
C LEU A 47 1.68 -23.63 -32.71
N PRO A 48 2.17 -24.80 -32.27
CA PRO A 48 2.16 -26.00 -33.10
C PRO A 48 0.74 -26.55 -33.26
N SER A 49 0.49 -27.31 -34.33
CA SER A 49 -0.79 -28.01 -34.56
C SER A 49 -1.23 -28.88 -33.37
N THR A 50 -0.26 -29.52 -32.70
CA THR A 50 -0.45 -30.24 -31.44
C THR A 50 0.29 -29.50 -30.34
N VAL A 51 -0.45 -28.82 -29.45
CA VAL A 51 0.13 -27.95 -28.43
C VAL A 51 0.78 -28.77 -27.31
N GLY A 52 2.09 -28.58 -27.16
CA GLY A 52 2.90 -29.11 -26.06
C GLY A 52 3.10 -28.06 -24.98
N LYS A 53 4.36 -27.89 -24.53
CA LYS A 53 4.73 -26.91 -23.51
C LYS A 53 5.22 -25.56 -24.05
N ASP A 54 5.37 -25.45 -25.37
CA ASP A 54 6.13 -24.37 -25.99
C ASP A 54 5.24 -23.53 -26.92
N PHE A 55 5.61 -22.26 -27.10
CA PHE A 55 5.01 -21.37 -28.10
C PHE A 55 6.02 -20.35 -28.61
N ILE A 56 5.75 -19.72 -29.76
CA ILE A 56 6.53 -18.58 -30.25
C ILE A 56 5.74 -17.29 -29.95
N GLY A 57 6.39 -16.34 -29.30
CA GLY A 57 5.85 -15.04 -28.97
C GLY A 57 6.58 -13.89 -29.69
N GLN A 58 5.88 -12.79 -29.90
CA GLN A 58 6.47 -11.52 -30.36
C GLN A 58 5.93 -10.36 -29.52
N ILE A 59 6.81 -9.59 -28.88
CA ILE A 59 6.46 -8.34 -28.19
C ILE A 59 6.98 -7.17 -29.03
N THR A 60 6.11 -6.19 -29.33
CA THR A 60 6.49 -4.90 -29.90
C THR A 60 6.00 -3.79 -28.97
N ALA A 61 6.81 -2.76 -28.73
CA ALA A 61 6.39 -1.59 -27.98
C ALA A 61 7.09 -0.31 -28.49
N PRO A 62 6.50 0.89 -28.24
CA PRO A 62 7.13 2.16 -28.60
C PRO A 62 8.53 2.29 -28.00
N ILE A 63 9.44 2.97 -28.70
CA ILE A 63 10.82 3.16 -28.20
C ILE A 63 10.87 3.98 -26.92
N THR A 64 9.83 4.79 -26.66
CA THR A 64 9.65 5.54 -25.42
C THR A 64 9.29 4.66 -24.22
N ALA A 65 9.04 3.37 -24.42
CA ALA A 65 8.80 2.43 -23.34
C ALA A 65 10.12 2.02 -22.68
N GLY A 66 10.22 2.25 -21.37
CA GLY A 66 11.30 1.74 -20.54
C GLY A 66 11.27 0.22 -20.40
N TYR A 67 10.09 -0.40 -20.48
CA TYR A 67 9.90 -1.85 -20.70
C TYR A 67 8.46 -2.16 -21.12
N ALA A 68 8.24 -3.34 -21.71
CA ALA A 68 6.93 -3.92 -22.00
C ALA A 68 6.84 -5.36 -21.50
N ALA A 69 5.64 -5.82 -21.17
CA ALA A 69 5.39 -7.13 -20.59
C ALA A 69 4.08 -7.75 -21.06
N VAL A 70 4.04 -9.09 -21.10
CA VAL A 70 2.83 -9.89 -21.31
C VAL A 70 2.66 -10.87 -20.14
N SER A 71 1.44 -10.99 -19.62
CA SER A 71 1.03 -12.05 -18.69
C SER A 71 0.43 -13.21 -19.46
N LEU A 72 0.95 -14.42 -19.25
CA LEU A 72 0.58 -15.61 -20.00
C LEU A 72 -0.74 -16.27 -19.54
N GLY A 73 -1.54 -15.63 -18.68
CA GLY A 73 -2.79 -16.23 -18.19
C GLY A 73 -3.80 -15.26 -17.58
N GLY A 74 -3.93 -14.05 -18.15
CA GLY A 74 -4.84 -13.01 -17.68
C GLY A 74 -4.14 -11.98 -16.77
N PRO A 75 -4.63 -11.70 -15.54
CA PRO A 75 -3.99 -10.71 -14.65
C PRO A 75 -2.54 -11.11 -14.29
N MET A 76 -1.73 -10.18 -13.77
CA MET A 76 -0.31 -10.44 -13.49
C MET A 76 -0.07 -11.43 -12.34
N THR A 77 -1.01 -11.51 -11.38
CA THR A 77 -0.86 -12.27 -10.14
C THR A 77 -0.89 -13.76 -10.38
N ASN A 78 0.10 -14.47 -9.85
CA ASN A 78 0.34 -15.90 -9.99
C ASN A 78 0.54 -16.38 -11.43
N LYS A 79 0.80 -15.48 -12.38
CA LYS A 79 1.07 -15.83 -13.78
C LYS A 79 2.52 -15.64 -14.17
N LEU A 80 2.96 -16.45 -15.13
CA LEU A 80 4.23 -16.27 -15.82
C LEU A 80 4.14 -15.01 -16.70
N LEU A 81 5.13 -14.14 -16.56
CA LEU A 81 5.25 -12.89 -17.29
C LEU A 81 6.50 -12.93 -18.17
N VAL A 82 6.36 -12.49 -19.43
CA VAL A 82 7.50 -12.24 -20.31
C VAL A 82 7.70 -10.73 -20.40
N VAL A 83 8.87 -10.26 -20.02
CA VAL A 83 9.22 -8.83 -19.98
C VAL A 83 10.35 -8.57 -20.96
N ALA A 84 10.27 -7.48 -21.72
CA ALA A 84 11.27 -7.05 -22.70
C ALA A 84 11.50 -5.54 -22.65
N TRP A 85 12.74 -5.08 -22.85
CA TRP A 85 13.09 -3.66 -22.90
C TRP A 85 14.29 -3.38 -23.83
N PRO A 86 14.37 -2.18 -24.41
CA PRO A 86 15.50 -1.82 -25.26
C PRO A 86 16.76 -1.59 -24.41
N ASN A 87 17.90 -2.05 -24.91
CA ASN A 87 19.24 -1.76 -24.37
C ASN A 87 20.17 -1.39 -25.53
N GLY A 88 20.23 -0.11 -25.87
CA GLY A 88 20.91 0.34 -27.09
C GLY A 88 20.22 -0.21 -28.34
N LYS A 89 20.92 -1.04 -29.12
CA LYS A 89 20.38 -1.68 -30.34
C LYS A 89 19.89 -3.11 -30.12
N SER A 90 19.98 -3.64 -28.89
CA SER A 90 19.49 -4.96 -28.53
C SER A 90 18.25 -4.88 -27.65
N VAL A 91 17.57 -6.01 -27.48
CA VAL A 91 16.46 -6.15 -26.53
C VAL A 91 16.86 -7.10 -25.41
N GLN A 92 16.71 -6.63 -24.18
CA GLN A 92 16.89 -7.42 -22.97
C GLN A 92 15.56 -8.00 -22.54
N THR A 93 15.61 -9.12 -21.82
CA THR A 93 14.39 -9.83 -21.41
C THR A 93 14.49 -10.43 -20.02
N SER A 94 13.33 -10.73 -19.46
CA SER A 94 13.23 -11.44 -18.19
C SER A 94 11.93 -12.23 -18.12
N LEU A 95 12.02 -13.48 -17.67
CA LEU A 95 10.87 -14.25 -17.21
C LEU A 95 10.59 -13.88 -15.76
N ARG A 96 9.38 -13.42 -15.48
CA ARG A 96 8.96 -13.00 -14.14
C ARG A 96 7.73 -13.74 -13.67
N LYS A 97 7.52 -13.82 -12.36
CA LYS A 97 6.27 -14.28 -11.75
C LYS A 97 5.92 -13.39 -10.58
N ALA A 98 4.72 -12.83 -10.59
CA ALA A 98 4.22 -12.02 -9.49
C ALA A 98 3.46 -12.90 -8.50
N SER A 99 3.78 -12.86 -7.20
CA SER A 99 2.94 -13.46 -6.16
C SER A 99 1.74 -12.57 -5.78
N GLY A 100 1.85 -11.27 -6.07
CA GLY A 100 0.82 -10.25 -5.81
C GLY A 100 1.00 -9.03 -6.72
N TYR A 101 0.49 -7.87 -6.28
CA TYR A 101 0.68 -6.59 -6.98
C TYR A 101 1.99 -5.92 -6.53
N THR A 102 3.09 -6.66 -6.72
CA THR A 102 4.46 -6.31 -6.30
C THR A 102 5.41 -6.31 -7.49
N ASN A 103 6.66 -5.93 -7.25
CA ASN A 103 7.73 -6.21 -8.20
C ASN A 103 7.82 -7.73 -8.42
N PRO A 104 7.64 -8.24 -9.64
CA PRO A 104 7.60 -9.67 -9.86
C PRO A 104 9.01 -10.26 -9.83
N GLU A 105 9.15 -11.41 -9.16
CA GLU A 105 10.43 -12.10 -9.02
C GLU A 105 10.90 -12.69 -10.35
N VAL A 106 12.22 -12.83 -10.53
CA VAL A 106 12.79 -13.57 -11.66
C VAL A 106 12.46 -15.05 -11.51
N VAL A 107 11.96 -15.66 -12.58
CA VAL A 107 11.73 -17.10 -12.62
C VAL A 107 13.07 -17.83 -12.60
N THR A 108 13.28 -18.67 -11.60
CA THR A 108 14.50 -19.48 -11.43
C THR A 108 14.35 -20.91 -11.92
N ASP A 109 13.17 -21.30 -12.41
CA ASP A 109 12.92 -22.62 -12.97
C ASP A 109 13.64 -22.78 -14.30
N SER A 110 14.71 -23.59 -14.32
CA SER A 110 15.52 -23.82 -15.51
C SER A 110 14.82 -24.60 -16.62
N SER A 111 13.62 -25.16 -16.35
CA SER A 111 12.81 -25.82 -17.38
C SER A 111 12.02 -24.85 -18.26
N ILE A 112 12.01 -23.55 -17.89
CA ILE A 112 11.34 -22.49 -18.64
C ILE A 112 12.38 -21.54 -19.20
N THR A 113 12.44 -21.38 -20.52
CA THR A 113 13.46 -20.53 -21.17
C THR A 113 12.88 -19.68 -22.29
N LEU A 114 13.51 -18.52 -22.52
CA LEU A 114 13.26 -17.67 -23.68
C LEU A 114 14.45 -17.77 -24.64
N LYS A 115 14.18 -18.22 -25.85
CA LYS A 115 15.18 -18.32 -26.92
C LYS A 115 14.88 -17.31 -28.02
N PRO A 116 15.76 -16.33 -28.29
CA PRO A 116 15.50 -15.32 -29.30
C PRO A 116 15.48 -15.92 -30.71
N ILE A 117 14.58 -15.39 -31.53
CA ILE A 117 14.61 -15.54 -32.99
C ILE A 117 15.22 -14.24 -33.53
N GLU A 118 16.52 -14.26 -33.85
CA GLU A 118 17.32 -13.05 -34.09
C GLU A 118 16.78 -12.15 -35.21
N SER A 119 16.28 -12.74 -36.31
CA SER A 119 15.69 -11.96 -37.41
C SER A 119 14.41 -11.22 -37.01
N GLY A 120 13.79 -11.60 -35.89
CA GLY A 120 12.61 -10.94 -35.32
C GLY A 120 12.94 -9.98 -34.18
N ILE A 121 14.20 -9.57 -34.03
CA ILE A 121 14.63 -8.57 -33.05
C ILE A 121 14.99 -7.28 -33.77
N SER A 122 14.41 -6.16 -33.32
CA SER A 122 14.77 -4.84 -33.84
C SER A 122 14.63 -3.76 -32.78
N VAL A 123 15.46 -2.73 -32.85
CA VAL A 123 15.33 -1.48 -32.11
C VAL A 123 15.57 -0.34 -33.08
N ASN A 124 14.60 0.55 -33.24
CA ASN A 124 14.68 1.70 -34.12
C ASN A 124 14.12 2.96 -33.44
N GLU A 125 14.04 4.07 -34.19
CA GLU A 125 13.60 5.38 -33.67
C GLU A 125 12.13 5.43 -33.23
N THR A 126 11.34 4.39 -33.52
CA THR A 126 9.90 4.34 -33.23
C THR A 126 9.52 3.23 -32.26
N ALA A 127 10.17 2.07 -32.33
CA ALA A 127 9.79 0.89 -31.57
C ALA A 127 10.97 -0.05 -31.32
N PHE A 128 10.78 -0.95 -30.35
CA PHE A 128 11.54 -2.19 -30.27
C PHE A 128 10.61 -3.40 -30.45
N THR A 129 11.14 -4.46 -31.06
CA THR A 129 10.47 -5.74 -31.27
C THR A 129 11.37 -6.88 -30.79
N TYR A 130 10.78 -7.85 -30.11
CA TYR A 130 11.44 -9.06 -29.63
C TYR A 130 10.60 -10.28 -29.96
N THR A 131 11.13 -11.15 -30.83
CA THR A 131 10.52 -12.43 -31.19
C THR A 131 11.29 -13.58 -30.54
N PHE A 132 10.58 -14.52 -29.95
CA PHE A 132 11.17 -15.58 -29.13
C PHE A 132 10.38 -16.88 -29.20
N LEU A 133 11.10 -17.99 -29.02
CA LEU A 133 10.53 -19.27 -28.59
C LEU A 133 10.53 -19.30 -27.06
N CYS A 134 9.37 -19.60 -26.47
CA CYS A 134 9.19 -19.79 -25.03
C CYS A 134 9.08 -21.29 -24.75
N GLU A 135 10.19 -21.92 -24.36
CA GLU A 135 10.20 -23.35 -24.02
C GLU A 135 9.70 -23.55 -22.58
N GLY A 136 8.82 -24.53 -22.35
CA GLY A 136 8.30 -24.85 -21.02
C GLY A 136 7.28 -23.86 -20.46
N CYS A 137 6.93 -22.79 -21.19
CA CYS A 137 6.08 -21.71 -20.69
C CYS A 137 4.60 -22.05 -20.59
N ILE A 138 4.12 -23.10 -21.26
CA ILE A 138 2.79 -23.70 -21.08
C ILE A 138 2.92 -24.77 -20.00
N THR A 139 2.65 -24.38 -18.75
CA THR A 139 3.00 -25.17 -17.56
C THR A 139 2.00 -26.28 -17.25
N GLY A 140 0.77 -26.17 -17.75
CA GLY A 140 -0.33 -27.11 -17.50
C GLY A 140 -1.04 -26.90 -16.15
N ASP A 141 -0.66 -25.87 -15.40
CA ASP A 141 -1.34 -25.40 -14.20
C ASP A 141 -1.96 -24.02 -14.43
N THR A 142 -2.34 -23.31 -13.35
CA THR A 142 -2.95 -21.99 -13.47
C THR A 142 -1.94 -20.86 -13.74
N THR A 143 -0.63 -21.14 -13.84
CA THR A 143 0.40 -20.10 -13.98
C THR A 143 0.58 -19.61 -15.42
N SER A 144 0.08 -20.34 -16.42
CA SER A 144 -0.05 -19.88 -17.80
C SER A 144 -1.31 -20.41 -18.46
N PHE A 145 -1.55 -20.03 -19.71
CA PHE A 145 -2.69 -20.49 -20.50
C PHE A 145 -2.58 -21.98 -20.81
N THR A 146 -3.73 -22.62 -21.05
CA THR A 146 -3.76 -24.02 -21.48
C THR A 146 -3.75 -24.10 -23.01
N GLY A 147 -2.92 -24.97 -23.57
CA GLY A 147 -2.84 -25.20 -25.02
C GLY A 147 -4.06 -25.93 -25.61
N THR A 148 -4.97 -26.42 -24.77
CA THR A 148 -6.14 -27.20 -25.16
C THR A 148 -7.38 -26.36 -25.44
N ALA A 149 -7.40 -25.09 -25.01
CA ALA A 149 -8.50 -24.18 -25.28
C ALA A 149 -8.33 -23.51 -26.66
N ASP A 150 -9.44 -23.29 -27.37
CA ASP A 150 -9.44 -22.55 -28.64
C ASP A 150 -9.23 -21.04 -28.45
N THR A 151 -9.46 -20.54 -27.23
CA THR A 151 -9.24 -19.15 -26.86
C THR A 151 -8.59 -19.04 -25.49
N THR A 152 -7.84 -17.96 -25.28
CA THR A 152 -7.31 -17.60 -23.96
C THR A 152 -7.37 -16.09 -23.73
N THR A 153 -7.16 -15.67 -22.48
CA THR A 153 -6.97 -14.26 -22.12
C THR A 153 -5.52 -14.04 -21.72
N PHE A 154 -4.84 -13.11 -22.39
CA PHE A 154 -3.52 -12.62 -22.01
C PHE A 154 -3.63 -11.25 -21.34
N GLY A 155 -2.63 -10.90 -20.53
CA GLY A 155 -2.46 -9.54 -20.01
C GLY A 155 -1.33 -8.82 -20.73
N TRP A 156 -1.41 -7.50 -20.85
CA TRP A 156 -0.31 -6.66 -21.32
C TRP A 156 -0.05 -5.51 -20.35
N ALA A 157 1.19 -5.04 -20.32
CA ALA A 157 1.59 -3.86 -19.56
C ALA A 157 2.84 -3.23 -20.18
N TYR A 158 3.02 -1.92 -20.07
CA TYR A 158 4.31 -1.29 -20.33
C TYR A 158 4.48 0.00 -19.50
N SER A 159 5.72 0.43 -19.34
CA SER A 159 6.10 1.67 -18.65
C SER A 159 6.89 2.57 -19.59
N THR A 160 6.68 3.88 -19.53
CA THR A 160 7.55 4.89 -20.18
C THR A 160 8.71 5.32 -19.28
N THR A 161 8.68 4.95 -18.00
CA THR A 161 9.78 5.25 -17.07
C THR A 161 10.91 4.26 -17.33
N ALA A 162 12.11 4.77 -17.59
CA ALA A 162 13.29 3.93 -17.80
C ALA A 162 13.62 3.08 -16.56
N LEU A 163 14.12 1.86 -16.79
CA LEU A 163 14.64 0.99 -15.73
C LEU A 163 15.98 1.54 -15.21
N THR A 164 16.26 1.34 -13.93
CA THR A 164 17.47 1.88 -13.28
C THR A 164 18.76 1.20 -13.74
N ASP A 165 18.66 -0.03 -14.23
CA ASP A 165 19.75 -0.79 -14.84
C ASP A 165 19.19 -1.62 -16.00
N THR A 166 19.39 -1.14 -17.23
CA THR A 166 18.91 -1.83 -18.43
C THR A 166 19.75 -3.04 -18.82
N THR A 167 20.87 -3.31 -18.14
CA THR A 167 21.76 -4.44 -18.44
C THR A 167 21.43 -5.68 -17.62
N SER A 168 20.73 -5.54 -16.50
CA SER A 168 20.39 -6.64 -15.60
C SER A 168 19.00 -7.22 -15.89
N SER A 169 18.93 -8.52 -16.12
CA SER A 169 17.66 -9.24 -16.26
C SER A 169 16.84 -9.30 -14.96
N SER A 170 17.47 -9.02 -13.80
CA SER A 170 16.84 -9.01 -12.48
C SER A 170 16.45 -7.63 -11.99
N VAL A 171 16.68 -6.56 -12.78
CA VAL A 171 16.33 -5.18 -12.41
C VAL A 171 14.88 -5.06 -11.93
N ALA A 172 14.66 -4.26 -10.88
CA ALA A 172 13.33 -3.99 -10.37
C ALA A 172 12.50 -3.23 -11.42
N LEU A 173 11.32 -3.75 -11.75
CA LEU A 173 10.41 -3.09 -12.67
C LEU A 173 9.69 -1.93 -11.95
N ASN A 174 9.74 -0.72 -12.51
CA ASN A 174 8.90 0.38 -12.02
C ASN A 174 7.43 0.14 -12.37
N TYR A 175 6.49 0.93 -11.85
CA TYR A 175 5.08 0.73 -12.14
C TYR A 175 4.74 1.01 -13.61
N HIS A 176 4.03 0.09 -14.27
CA HIS A 176 3.59 0.16 -15.67
C HIS A 176 2.41 1.12 -15.90
N GLY A 177 2.52 2.37 -15.43
CA GLY A 177 1.41 3.34 -15.52
C GLY A 177 1.19 3.92 -16.92
N ALA A 178 2.06 3.62 -17.90
CA ALA A 178 1.84 4.03 -19.29
C ALA A 178 0.73 3.23 -19.98
N GLY A 179 0.43 2.02 -19.50
CA GLY A 179 -0.72 1.26 -19.95
C GLY A 179 -0.69 -0.20 -19.52
N PHE A 180 -1.87 -0.76 -19.27
CA PHE A 180 -2.07 -2.18 -19.05
C PHE A 180 -3.52 -2.60 -19.32
N GLY A 181 -3.71 -3.86 -19.65
CA GLY A 181 -5.02 -4.42 -19.96
C GLY A 181 -4.98 -5.93 -20.13
N LEU A 182 -6.14 -6.51 -20.43
CA LEU A 182 -6.29 -7.90 -20.83
C LEU A 182 -6.89 -7.93 -22.24
N PHE A 183 -6.58 -8.96 -23.02
CA PHE A 183 -7.12 -9.16 -24.37
C PHE A 183 -7.37 -10.64 -24.65
N GLY A 184 -8.31 -10.91 -25.57
CA GLY A 184 -8.59 -12.27 -26.04
C GLY A 184 -7.63 -12.68 -27.15
N ALA A 185 -7.14 -13.91 -27.09
CA ALA A 185 -6.39 -14.52 -28.18
C ALA A 185 -7.11 -15.74 -28.72
N ASN A 186 -7.24 -15.81 -30.03
CA ASN A 186 -7.72 -16.98 -30.76
C ASN A 186 -6.55 -17.95 -30.92
N LEU A 187 -6.51 -18.99 -30.08
CA LEU A 187 -5.43 -19.98 -30.10
C LEU A 187 -5.63 -21.02 -31.21
N ALA A 188 -6.87 -21.24 -31.67
CA ALA A 188 -7.14 -22.13 -32.79
C ALA A 188 -6.45 -21.63 -34.08
N ASP A 189 -6.60 -20.33 -34.38
CA ASP A 189 -5.99 -19.71 -35.56
C ASP A 189 -4.50 -19.35 -35.38
N ALA A 190 -3.95 -19.56 -34.18
CA ALA A 190 -2.52 -19.44 -33.90
C ALA A 190 -1.75 -20.74 -34.24
N LYS A 191 -2.44 -21.86 -34.46
CA LYS A 191 -1.84 -23.16 -34.75
C LYS A 191 -1.33 -23.23 -36.19
N SER A 192 -0.10 -23.70 -36.37
CA SER A 192 0.52 -23.84 -37.69
C SER A 192 1.32 -25.14 -37.82
N ALA A 193 1.24 -25.75 -39.01
CA ALA A 193 2.12 -26.86 -39.39
C ALA A 193 3.58 -26.41 -39.58
N ASP A 194 3.81 -25.13 -39.88
CA ASP A 194 5.13 -24.54 -40.08
C ASP A 194 5.83 -24.21 -38.73
N TYR A 195 5.16 -24.41 -37.59
CA TYR A 195 5.67 -24.05 -36.27
C TYR A 195 7.06 -24.62 -36.00
N ALA A 196 7.29 -25.90 -36.32
CA ALA A 196 8.59 -26.55 -36.08
C ALA A 196 9.71 -25.86 -36.88
N THR A 197 9.43 -25.43 -38.11
CA THR A 197 10.37 -24.68 -38.95
C THR A 197 10.65 -23.30 -38.36
N TRP A 198 9.64 -22.64 -37.81
CA TRP A 198 9.82 -21.34 -37.15
C TRP A 198 10.59 -21.45 -35.83
N ALA A 199 10.26 -22.45 -34.99
CA ALA A 199 10.92 -22.69 -33.72
C ALA A 199 12.40 -23.02 -33.89
N ALA A 200 12.77 -23.72 -34.98
CA ALA A 200 14.16 -24.00 -35.33
C ALA A 200 15.00 -22.74 -35.66
N LYS A 201 14.36 -21.57 -35.87
CA LYS A 201 15.07 -20.29 -36.02
C LYS A 201 15.50 -19.70 -34.67
N ALA A 202 15.04 -20.25 -33.55
CA ALA A 202 15.42 -19.79 -32.23
C ALA A 202 16.84 -20.24 -31.89
N SER A 203 17.60 -19.37 -31.22
CA SER A 203 18.97 -19.65 -30.81
C SER A 203 19.07 -19.73 -29.28
N ASP A 204 20.04 -20.51 -28.79
CA ASP A 204 20.41 -20.50 -27.36
C ASP A 204 21.21 -19.23 -26.99
N ALA A 205 21.41 -18.30 -27.93
CA ALA A 205 22.08 -17.05 -27.67
C ALA A 205 21.23 -16.25 -26.68
N VAL A 206 21.75 -15.99 -25.49
CA VAL A 206 21.23 -14.92 -24.65
C VAL A 206 21.44 -13.63 -25.44
N THR A 207 20.46 -12.72 -25.49
CA THR A 207 20.67 -11.35 -26.00
C THR A 207 21.63 -10.60 -25.05
N SER A 208 22.89 -10.99 -25.03
CA SER A 208 23.97 -10.34 -24.31
C SER A 208 24.88 -9.63 -25.33
N PRO A 209 25.51 -8.51 -24.97
CA PRO A 209 26.16 -7.61 -25.91
C PRO A 209 27.27 -8.30 -26.71
N GLY A 210 27.48 -7.85 -27.95
CA GLY A 210 28.65 -8.23 -28.73
C GLY A 210 29.93 -8.11 -27.91
N THR A 211 30.66 -9.22 -27.83
CA THR A 211 31.89 -9.38 -27.07
C THR A 211 33.01 -8.57 -27.71
N GLY A 212 33.37 -7.47 -27.05
CA GLY A 212 34.64 -6.77 -27.25
C GLY A 212 35.28 -6.46 -25.89
N GLY A 213 36.10 -7.38 -25.37
CA GLY A 213 37.08 -7.10 -24.32
C GLY A 213 36.90 -7.87 -23.00
N ASN A 214 37.75 -8.89 -22.83
CA ASN A 214 38.15 -9.61 -21.62
C ASN A 214 37.09 -9.98 -20.57
N GLY A 215 36.93 -11.29 -20.40
CA GLY A 215 36.33 -11.89 -19.21
C GLY A 215 37.03 -11.40 -17.95
N THR A 216 36.34 -10.52 -17.23
CA THR A 216 36.50 -10.36 -15.80
C THR A 216 35.23 -10.86 -15.15
N THR A 217 35.44 -11.72 -14.14
CA THR A 217 34.57 -12.05 -13.00
C THR A 217 33.41 -11.08 -12.73
N PRO A 218 32.29 -11.56 -12.11
CA PRO A 218 31.15 -10.73 -11.74
C PRO A 218 31.62 -9.40 -11.19
N ALA A 219 31.12 -8.30 -11.76
CA ALA A 219 31.52 -6.95 -11.41
C ALA A 219 31.61 -6.83 -9.89
N THR A 220 32.82 -6.56 -9.40
CA THR A 220 32.99 -6.10 -8.03
C THR A 220 32.06 -4.90 -7.86
N PRO A 221 31.10 -4.91 -6.92
CA PRO A 221 30.24 -3.76 -6.73
C PRO A 221 31.11 -2.53 -6.48
N ALA A 222 30.73 -1.38 -7.06
CA ALA A 222 31.39 -0.13 -6.77
C ALA A 222 31.46 0.06 -5.24
N ASN A 223 32.64 0.42 -4.71
CA ASN A 223 32.80 0.66 -3.28
C ASN A 223 31.80 1.74 -2.82
N ILE A 224 30.77 1.35 -2.07
CA ILE A 224 29.84 2.29 -1.44
C ILE A 224 30.64 3.06 -0.39
N THR A 225 30.91 4.34 -0.67
CA THR A 225 31.56 5.21 0.31
C THR A 225 30.49 5.79 1.23
N THR A 226 30.47 5.33 2.48
CA THR A 226 29.58 5.89 3.50
C THR A 226 30.24 7.09 4.16
N THR A 227 29.64 8.27 4.00
CA THR A 227 30.10 9.51 4.65
C THR A 227 29.39 9.73 5.98
N ILE A 228 29.93 10.59 6.84
CA ILE A 228 29.25 11.02 8.08
C ILE A 228 28.82 12.47 7.91
N SER A 229 27.55 12.75 8.21
CA SER A 229 27.01 14.11 8.20
C SER A 229 27.61 14.94 9.34
N ASN A 230 27.86 16.22 9.08
CA ASN A 230 28.29 17.19 10.10
C ASN A 230 27.12 17.68 10.97
N ALA A 231 25.87 17.36 10.61
CA ALA A 231 24.68 17.74 11.37
C ALA A 231 24.21 16.59 12.26
N THR A 232 23.77 16.95 13.47
CA THR A 232 23.21 16.02 14.45
C THR A 232 21.86 16.52 14.96
N TYR A 233 21.02 15.59 15.41
CA TYR A 233 19.64 15.88 15.82
C TYR A 233 19.26 15.16 17.10
N ASP A 234 18.39 15.76 17.91
CA ASP A 234 17.82 15.08 19.08
C ASP A 234 16.89 13.95 18.65
N TYR A 235 16.13 14.15 17.58
CA TYR A 235 15.27 13.13 17.00
C TYR A 235 15.47 13.03 15.50
N ILE A 236 15.60 11.79 15.02
CA ILE A 236 15.55 11.49 13.59
C ILE A 236 14.34 10.59 13.33
N VAL A 237 13.39 11.07 12.54
CA VAL A 237 12.17 10.35 12.15
C VAL A 237 12.34 9.82 10.72
N ALA A 238 12.20 8.51 10.54
CA ALA A 238 12.36 7.82 9.27
C ALA A 238 11.01 7.53 8.62
N GLY A 239 10.60 8.34 7.65
CA GLY A 239 9.37 8.18 6.86
C GLY A 239 8.38 9.33 7.09
N GLY A 240 8.05 10.07 6.03
CA GLY A 240 7.10 11.19 6.04
C GLY A 240 5.66 10.77 5.75
N GLY A 241 5.22 9.62 6.28
CA GLY A 241 3.90 9.05 6.05
C GLY A 241 2.81 9.55 7.01
N ALA A 242 1.74 8.75 7.16
CA ALA A 242 0.60 9.04 8.03
C ALA A 242 1.01 9.33 9.49
N ALA A 243 1.95 8.56 10.03
CA ALA A 243 2.41 8.70 11.41
C ALA A 243 3.61 9.65 11.54
N GLY A 244 4.62 9.50 10.68
CA GLY A 244 5.90 10.20 10.86
C GLY A 244 5.81 11.72 10.79
N LEU A 245 4.91 12.28 9.96
CA LEU A 245 4.66 13.73 9.93
C LEU A 245 4.08 14.25 11.25
N ILE A 246 3.16 13.50 11.85
CA ILE A 246 2.55 13.82 13.14
C ILE A 246 3.63 13.77 14.23
N VAL A 247 4.36 12.65 14.32
CA VAL A 247 5.40 12.47 15.34
C VAL A 247 6.47 13.55 15.22
N ALA A 248 6.95 13.84 14.01
CA ALA A 248 8.00 14.83 13.81
C ALA A 248 7.56 16.24 14.22
N GLU A 249 6.31 16.64 13.91
CA GLU A 249 5.76 17.92 14.38
C GLU A 249 5.68 17.97 15.91
N ARG A 250 5.08 16.96 16.54
CA ARG A 250 4.93 16.90 18.01
C ARG A 250 6.26 16.89 18.75
N LEU A 251 7.26 16.17 18.24
CA LEU A 251 8.61 16.19 18.80
C LEU A 251 9.26 17.57 18.62
N ALA A 252 9.06 18.23 17.48
CA ALA A 252 9.60 19.57 17.25
C ALA A 252 8.92 20.63 18.15
N GLU A 253 7.64 20.49 18.49
CA GLU A 253 6.95 21.38 19.44
C GLU A 253 7.58 21.39 20.84
N SER A 254 8.35 20.34 21.20
CA SER A 254 9.10 20.29 22.46
C SER A 254 10.36 21.18 22.49
N GLY A 255 10.76 21.76 21.34
CA GLY A 255 11.97 22.56 21.18
C GLY A 255 13.23 21.76 20.85
N LYS A 256 13.13 20.43 20.75
CA LYS A 256 14.21 19.50 20.36
C LYS A 256 14.50 19.57 18.87
N SER A 257 15.75 19.37 18.44
CA SER A 257 16.07 19.36 17.01
C SER A 257 15.56 18.08 16.34
N VAL A 258 14.75 18.22 15.29
CA VAL A 258 14.10 17.10 14.60
C VAL A 258 14.46 17.09 13.12
N LEU A 259 14.93 15.95 12.63
CA LEU A 259 15.07 15.67 11.21
C LEU A 259 14.03 14.63 10.79
N LEU A 260 13.17 14.98 9.84
CA LEU A 260 12.30 14.05 9.13
C LEU A 260 12.96 13.65 7.80
N LEU A 261 13.16 12.35 7.61
CA LEU A 261 13.70 11.75 6.39
C LEU A 261 12.57 11.09 5.61
N GLU A 262 12.45 11.39 4.33
CA GLU A 262 11.51 10.74 3.42
C GLU A 262 12.26 10.21 2.21
N ARG A 263 11.98 8.95 1.84
CA ARG A 263 12.67 8.30 0.72
C ARG A 263 12.22 8.81 -0.64
N GLY A 264 10.99 9.29 -0.74
CA GLY A 264 10.42 9.85 -1.95
C GLY A 264 10.57 11.37 -2.10
N GLY A 265 10.09 11.87 -3.22
CA GLY A 265 10.02 13.30 -3.52
C GLY A 265 8.78 14.00 -2.96
N ALA A 266 8.59 15.26 -3.35
CA ALA A 266 7.42 16.06 -2.99
C ALA A 266 6.14 15.54 -3.67
N SER A 267 4.99 15.66 -3.00
CA SER A 267 3.69 15.16 -3.47
C SER A 267 2.75 16.27 -3.91
N LEU A 268 2.21 17.05 -2.97
CA LEU A 268 1.27 18.13 -3.23
C LEU A 268 1.96 19.30 -3.92
N ALA A 269 1.22 20.07 -4.71
CA ALA A 269 1.73 21.28 -5.36
C ALA A 269 2.33 22.27 -4.33
N SER A 270 1.67 22.39 -3.16
CA SER A 270 2.12 23.22 -2.04
C SER A 270 3.49 22.82 -1.45
N THR A 271 3.92 21.58 -1.69
CA THR A 271 5.22 21.06 -1.29
C THR A 271 6.27 21.09 -2.41
N GLY A 272 5.90 21.63 -3.58
CA GLY A 272 6.74 21.64 -4.79
C GLY A 272 6.63 20.38 -5.65
N GLY A 273 5.57 19.58 -5.46
CA GLY A 273 5.28 18.42 -6.32
C GLY A 273 5.04 18.83 -7.77
N LYS A 274 5.45 17.98 -8.72
CA LYS A 274 5.45 18.28 -10.17
C LYS A 274 4.57 17.35 -11.01
N ALA A 275 3.95 16.34 -10.41
CA ALA A 275 3.05 15.42 -11.09
C ALA A 275 1.67 16.09 -11.31
N THR A 276 1.63 17.11 -12.15
CA THR A 276 0.40 17.87 -12.47
C THR A 276 -0.56 17.05 -13.32
N VAL A 277 -1.83 17.44 -13.31
CA VAL A 277 -2.84 16.89 -14.23
C VAL A 277 -2.86 17.67 -15.54
N ASP A 278 -3.19 17.01 -16.65
CA ASP A 278 -3.12 17.62 -18.00
C ASP A 278 -3.99 18.87 -18.16
N TRP A 279 -5.12 18.90 -17.46
CA TRP A 279 -6.09 20.00 -17.51
C TRP A 279 -5.79 21.12 -16.51
N ASN A 280 -4.80 20.97 -15.62
CA ASN A 280 -4.46 22.00 -14.63
C ASN A 280 -3.03 21.86 -14.08
N SER A 281 -2.19 22.87 -14.34
CA SER A 281 -0.79 22.93 -13.93
C SER A 281 -0.55 23.46 -12.51
N THR A 282 -1.60 23.85 -11.77
CA THR A 282 -1.49 24.44 -10.43
C THR A 282 -1.74 23.45 -9.30
N VAL A 283 -2.21 22.25 -9.64
CA VAL A 283 -2.47 21.14 -8.71
C VAL A 283 -1.77 19.88 -9.21
N THR A 284 -1.36 19.00 -8.30
CA THR A 284 -0.88 17.68 -8.66
C THR A 284 -2.02 16.67 -8.72
N GLN A 285 -1.77 15.52 -9.34
CA GLN A 285 -2.67 14.37 -9.31
C GLN A 285 -2.99 13.90 -7.88
N TYR A 286 -2.15 14.23 -6.89
CA TYR A 286 -2.38 13.90 -5.49
C TYR A 286 -3.27 14.91 -4.78
N ASP A 287 -3.28 16.18 -5.21
CA ASP A 287 -4.16 17.22 -4.68
C ASP A 287 -5.63 16.95 -5.00
N VAL A 288 -5.92 16.43 -6.20
CA VAL A 288 -7.29 16.23 -6.74
C VAL A 288 -7.92 14.96 -6.17
N PRO A 289 -9.00 15.04 -5.36
CA PRO A 289 -9.62 13.86 -4.75
C PRO A 289 -10.07 12.78 -5.74
N ALA A 290 -10.70 13.18 -6.85
CA ALA A 290 -11.15 12.24 -7.88
C ALA A 290 -10.01 11.38 -8.45
N MET A 291 -8.80 11.95 -8.56
CA MET A 291 -7.63 11.23 -9.08
C MET A 291 -7.15 10.12 -8.15
N GLY A 292 -7.50 10.12 -6.87
CA GLY A 292 -7.12 9.04 -5.94
C GLY A 292 -7.54 7.64 -6.38
N TYR A 293 -8.58 7.52 -7.23
CA TYR A 293 -8.98 6.26 -7.84
C TYR A 293 -8.31 5.97 -9.20
N TYR A 294 -7.77 7.00 -9.85
CA TYR A 294 -7.24 6.99 -11.22
C TYR A 294 -5.74 7.30 -11.31
N LEU A 295 -5.00 7.27 -10.20
CA LEU A 295 -3.54 7.46 -10.18
C LEU A 295 -2.82 6.49 -11.13
N SER A 296 -3.30 5.24 -11.25
CA SER A 296 -2.73 4.25 -12.16
C SER A 296 -2.80 4.62 -13.65
N SER A 297 -3.61 5.62 -14.02
CA SER A 297 -3.71 6.14 -15.39
C SER A 297 -3.00 7.48 -15.58
N ALA A 298 -2.34 7.98 -14.54
CA ALA A 298 -1.66 9.25 -14.60
C ALA A 298 -0.24 9.09 -15.16
N LYS A 299 0.30 10.17 -15.74
CA LYS A 299 1.55 10.14 -16.54
C LYS A 299 2.80 9.85 -15.70
N GLU A 300 2.82 10.29 -14.45
CA GLU A 300 3.95 10.16 -13.53
C GLU A 300 3.67 9.05 -12.52
N THR A 301 4.61 8.09 -12.41
CA THR A 301 4.35 6.75 -11.83
C THR A 301 5.39 6.29 -10.80
N SER A 302 6.29 7.17 -10.33
CA SER A 302 7.36 6.82 -9.39
C SER A 302 6.96 6.95 -7.92
N GLU A 303 5.68 7.06 -7.60
CA GLU A 303 5.15 7.21 -6.24
C GLU A 303 5.07 5.91 -5.44
N TYR A 304 5.25 4.76 -6.08
CA TYR A 304 5.16 3.47 -5.42
C TYR A 304 6.53 2.90 -5.07
N CYS A 305 6.60 2.28 -3.89
CA CYS A 305 7.79 1.56 -3.47
C CYS A 305 8.03 0.34 -4.37
N THR A 306 9.27 0.17 -4.82
CA THR A 306 9.68 -0.93 -5.70
C THR A 306 10.27 -2.13 -4.96
N ASP A 307 10.51 -1.98 -3.65
CA ASP A 307 11.24 -2.91 -2.80
C ASP A 307 10.42 -3.40 -1.59
N THR A 308 9.09 -3.37 -1.72
CA THR A 308 8.14 -3.80 -0.69
C THR A 308 7.31 -5.01 -1.13
N ALA A 309 6.93 -5.85 -0.17
CA ALA A 309 6.12 -7.07 -0.38
C ALA A 309 4.68 -6.81 -0.87
N SER A 310 4.27 -5.55 -0.96
CA SER A 310 2.99 -5.12 -1.55
C SER A 310 3.08 -3.63 -1.90
N MET A 311 1.99 -3.09 -2.44
CA MET A 311 1.88 -1.69 -2.82
C MET A 311 1.99 -0.77 -1.59
N ALA A 312 2.92 0.17 -1.64
CA ALA A 312 3.10 1.22 -0.63
C ALA A 312 3.53 2.52 -1.31
N GLY A 313 3.09 3.67 -0.76
CA GLY A 313 3.51 4.98 -1.26
C GLY A 313 4.90 5.36 -0.78
N CYS A 314 5.79 5.69 -1.72
CA CYS A 314 7.16 6.16 -1.55
C CYS A 314 7.28 7.62 -2.06
N ILE A 315 6.52 8.51 -1.44
CA ILE A 315 6.44 9.95 -1.73
C ILE A 315 6.15 10.67 -0.40
N LEU A 316 6.41 11.97 -0.29
CA LEU A 316 6.05 12.74 0.91
C LEU A 316 4.55 12.62 1.22
N GLY A 317 4.20 12.13 2.41
CA GLY A 317 2.84 11.71 2.81
C GLY A 317 2.62 10.19 2.75
N GLY A 318 3.53 9.44 2.12
CA GLY A 318 3.48 7.99 1.95
C GLY A 318 2.17 7.54 1.30
N SER A 319 1.61 6.44 1.80
CA SER A 319 0.35 5.89 1.30
C SER A 319 -0.85 6.83 1.43
N THR A 320 -0.78 7.91 2.24
CA THR A 320 -1.89 8.89 2.34
C THR A 320 -2.06 9.69 1.05
N MET A 321 -1.06 9.77 0.19
CA MET A 321 -1.13 10.46 -1.10
C MET A 321 -1.68 9.59 -2.23
N VAL A 322 -1.56 8.27 -2.09
CA VAL A 322 -1.94 7.29 -3.13
C VAL A 322 -3.17 6.46 -2.76
N ASN A 323 -3.79 6.74 -1.61
CA ASN A 323 -5.02 6.08 -1.16
C ASN A 323 -6.28 6.80 -1.65
N ALA A 324 -7.43 6.17 -1.37
CA ALA A 324 -8.76 6.70 -1.65
C ALA A 324 -9.31 7.68 -0.59
N MET A 325 -8.47 8.19 0.30
CA MET A 325 -8.80 9.15 1.36
C MET A 325 -9.86 8.68 2.36
N MET A 326 -10.18 7.38 2.47
CA MET A 326 -11.19 6.91 3.43
C MET A 326 -10.83 7.30 4.87
N TRP A 327 -11.68 8.11 5.53
CA TRP A 327 -11.47 8.65 6.87
C TRP A 327 -12.42 8.01 7.88
N VAL A 328 -12.25 6.72 8.08
CA VAL A 328 -13.08 5.96 9.02
C VAL A 328 -12.50 6.14 10.42
N LYS A 329 -13.12 7.00 11.24
CA LYS A 329 -12.76 7.11 12.66
C LYS A 329 -12.93 5.74 13.33
N PRO A 330 -11.92 5.21 14.01
CA PRO A 330 -12.03 3.90 14.66
C PRO A 330 -13.13 3.94 15.74
N PRO A 331 -14.03 2.95 15.79
CA PRO A 331 -14.85 2.72 16.98
C PRO A 331 -13.95 2.42 18.19
N ALA A 332 -14.43 2.70 19.40
CA ALA A 332 -13.68 2.51 20.64
C ALA A 332 -13.13 1.07 20.79
N HIS A 333 -13.92 0.07 20.36
CA HIS A 333 -13.53 -1.34 20.47
C HIS A 333 -12.26 -1.70 19.68
N ASP A 334 -11.90 -0.94 18.64
CA ASP A 334 -10.64 -1.18 17.89
C ASP A 334 -9.40 -0.94 18.78
N PHE A 335 -9.51 -0.06 19.77
CA PHE A 335 -8.50 0.14 20.81
C PHE A 335 -8.76 -0.73 22.05
N ASP A 336 -10.03 -0.96 22.41
CA ASP A 336 -10.34 -1.67 23.65
C ASP A 336 -10.06 -3.18 23.61
N ASP A 337 -10.05 -3.80 22.43
CA ASP A 337 -9.79 -5.24 22.26
C ASP A 337 -8.31 -5.60 22.49
N LYS A 338 -7.48 -5.58 21.44
CA LYS A 338 -6.12 -6.16 21.48
C LYS A 338 -5.00 -5.22 21.89
N TRP A 339 -5.24 -3.91 22.01
CA TRP A 339 -4.20 -3.00 22.48
C TRP A 339 -3.91 -3.21 23.97
N PRO A 340 -2.66 -3.04 24.43
CA PRO A 340 -2.33 -3.17 25.84
C PRO A 340 -2.92 -2.03 26.68
N THR A 341 -2.92 -2.19 28.01
CA THR A 341 -3.24 -1.11 28.96
C THR A 341 -2.38 0.13 28.69
N GLY A 342 -2.99 1.32 28.72
CA GLY A 342 -2.35 2.58 28.32
C GLY A 342 -2.61 2.95 26.86
N TRP A 343 -3.22 2.06 26.08
CA TRP A 343 -3.62 2.27 24.69
C TRP A 343 -5.10 1.95 24.43
N LYS A 344 -5.90 1.76 25.49
CA LYS A 344 -7.35 1.59 25.37
C LYS A 344 -7.98 2.90 24.88
N TRP A 345 -9.23 2.88 24.43
CA TRP A 345 -9.89 4.09 23.89
C TRP A 345 -9.80 5.25 24.88
N SER A 346 -10.05 5.00 26.16
CA SER A 346 -9.95 6.00 27.24
C SER A 346 -8.57 6.65 27.35
N ASP A 347 -7.50 5.95 26.95
CA ASP A 347 -6.12 6.45 27.00
C ASP A 347 -5.77 7.28 25.76
N VAL A 348 -6.32 6.92 24.60
CA VAL A 348 -6.02 7.57 23.32
C VAL A 348 -7.03 8.65 22.92
N GLU A 349 -8.18 8.74 23.59
CA GLU A 349 -9.29 9.65 23.25
C GLU A 349 -8.83 11.12 23.15
N SER A 350 -7.98 11.58 24.07
CA SER A 350 -7.43 12.95 24.03
C SER A 350 -6.58 13.19 22.78
N SER A 351 -5.79 12.21 22.38
CA SER A 351 -5.00 12.25 21.15
C SER A 351 -5.89 12.21 19.91
N ALA A 352 -6.92 11.37 19.92
CA ALA A 352 -7.92 11.29 18.86
C ALA A 352 -8.65 12.63 18.67
N ASN A 353 -9.05 13.28 19.76
CA ASN A 353 -9.72 14.59 19.71
C ASN A 353 -8.83 15.68 19.11
N LYS A 354 -7.53 15.72 19.45
CA LYS A 354 -6.57 16.66 18.84
C LYS A 354 -6.44 16.44 17.33
N LEU A 355 -6.35 15.18 16.92
CA LEU A 355 -6.32 14.81 15.50
C LEU A 355 -7.60 15.24 14.80
N TYR A 356 -8.78 14.93 15.35
CA TYR A 356 -10.06 15.24 14.71
C TYR A 356 -10.38 16.74 14.67
N GLU A 357 -9.89 17.52 15.64
CA GLU A 357 -9.97 18.98 15.59
C GLU A 357 -9.14 19.55 14.43
N ARG A 358 -7.95 18.98 14.20
CA ARG A 358 -7.03 19.42 13.15
C ARG A 358 -7.45 18.92 11.76
N THR A 359 -7.92 17.67 11.71
CA THR A 359 -8.18 16.90 10.49
C THR A 359 -9.55 16.21 10.62
N PRO A 360 -10.66 16.95 10.47
CA PRO A 360 -12.00 16.44 10.79
C PRO A 360 -12.54 15.44 9.78
N GLY A 361 -12.10 15.54 8.52
CA GLY A 361 -12.71 14.85 7.37
C GLY A 361 -14.12 15.32 7.05
N THR A 362 -14.77 14.68 6.08
CA THR A 362 -16.10 15.06 5.60
C THR A 362 -16.84 13.91 4.91
N ILE A 363 -18.17 13.87 5.05
CA ILE A 363 -19.09 13.05 4.22
C ILE A 363 -19.79 13.89 3.12
N LEU A 364 -19.42 15.16 3.00
CA LEU A 364 -19.92 16.14 2.04
C LEU A 364 -18.74 17.00 1.57
N ALA A 365 -18.02 16.50 0.57
CA ALA A 365 -16.73 17.04 0.18
C ALA A 365 -16.81 18.37 -0.61
N SER A 366 -17.89 18.57 -1.37
CA SER A 366 -18.10 19.75 -2.22
C SER A 366 -18.58 20.95 -1.40
N LYS A 367 -17.92 22.11 -1.55
CA LYS A 367 -18.24 23.34 -0.80
C LYS A 367 -19.62 23.93 -1.11
N ASP A 368 -20.18 23.63 -2.29
CA ASP A 368 -21.52 24.05 -2.68
C ASP A 368 -22.66 23.30 -1.96
N GLY A 369 -22.32 22.37 -1.05
CA GLY A 369 -23.28 21.60 -0.27
C GLY A 369 -23.98 20.48 -1.06
N LYS A 370 -23.52 20.19 -2.28
CA LYS A 370 -24.10 19.13 -3.13
C LYS A 370 -23.24 17.87 -3.11
N ARG A 371 -23.89 16.76 -3.46
CA ARG A 371 -23.20 15.50 -3.76
C ARG A 371 -23.34 15.19 -5.24
N TYR A 372 -22.26 14.73 -5.86
CA TYR A 372 -22.21 14.42 -7.28
C TYR A 372 -22.21 12.90 -7.49
N ASP A 373 -22.69 12.46 -8.65
CA ASP A 373 -22.74 11.05 -9.06
C ASP A 373 -23.46 10.12 -8.04
N GLN A 374 -24.66 10.51 -7.62
CA GLN A 374 -25.38 9.86 -6.50
C GLN A 374 -26.13 8.58 -6.85
N GLY A 375 -26.31 8.23 -8.13
CA GLY A 375 -27.21 7.13 -8.50
C GLY A 375 -26.86 5.78 -7.84
N ALA A 376 -25.56 5.49 -7.66
CA ALA A 376 -25.12 4.28 -6.97
C ALA A 376 -25.47 4.29 -5.48
N TYR A 377 -25.33 5.45 -4.84
CA TYR A 377 -25.71 5.66 -3.44
C TYR A 377 -27.23 5.49 -3.30
N ASP A 378 -28.02 6.14 -4.14
CA ASP A 378 -29.49 6.14 -4.03
C ASP A 378 -30.08 4.73 -4.12
N ILE A 379 -29.57 3.90 -5.04
CA ILE A 379 -30.03 2.52 -5.20
C ILE A 379 -29.54 1.63 -4.05
N MET A 380 -28.26 1.75 -3.68
CA MET A 380 -27.65 0.89 -2.67
C MET A 380 -28.16 1.19 -1.27
N SER A 381 -28.38 2.46 -0.91
CA SER A 381 -28.93 2.88 0.38
C SER A 381 -30.33 2.32 0.59
N GLN A 382 -31.20 2.42 -0.43
CA GLN A 382 -32.54 1.84 -0.40
C GLN A 382 -32.51 0.32 -0.29
N TRP A 383 -31.61 -0.34 -1.03
CA TRP A 383 -31.45 -1.78 -0.97
C TRP A 383 -30.97 -2.25 0.42
N LEU A 384 -29.99 -1.58 1.01
CA LEU A 384 -29.50 -1.87 2.36
C LEU A 384 -30.58 -1.60 3.42
N ALA A 385 -31.30 -0.48 3.32
CA ALA A 385 -32.41 -0.15 4.22
C ALA A 385 -33.52 -1.20 4.17
N GLY A 386 -33.90 -1.67 2.97
CA GLY A 386 -34.86 -2.75 2.78
C GLY A 386 -34.39 -4.11 3.34
N ASN A 387 -33.10 -4.24 3.65
CA ASN A 387 -32.51 -5.41 4.30
C ASN A 387 -32.13 -5.16 5.77
N GLY A 388 -32.64 -4.09 6.38
CA GLY A 388 -32.53 -3.84 7.81
C GLY A 388 -31.32 -3.00 8.22
N PHE A 389 -30.58 -2.42 7.28
CA PHE A 389 -29.51 -1.48 7.60
C PHE A 389 -30.06 -0.08 7.86
N SER A 390 -29.36 0.71 8.67
CA SER A 390 -29.71 2.10 8.96
C SER A 390 -28.66 3.09 8.48
N GLU A 391 -29.09 4.28 8.04
CA GLU A 391 -28.14 5.35 7.71
C GLU A 391 -27.61 6.00 8.99
N VAL A 392 -26.31 6.28 9.02
CA VAL A 392 -25.64 7.01 10.11
C VAL A 392 -24.70 8.07 9.54
N ASP A 393 -24.35 9.08 10.33
CA ASP A 393 -23.14 9.86 10.06
C ASP A 393 -21.95 9.15 10.69
N ALA A 394 -21.16 8.44 9.87
CA ALA A 394 -20.03 7.65 10.38
C ALA A 394 -18.89 8.48 10.99
N LEU A 395 -18.85 9.80 10.76
CA LEU A 395 -17.88 10.70 11.41
C LEU A 395 -18.39 11.20 12.77
N ALA A 396 -19.70 11.38 12.92
CA ALA A 396 -20.33 11.78 14.18
C ALA A 396 -20.59 10.59 15.12
N GLU A 397 -20.84 9.40 14.56
CA GLU A 397 -21.21 8.18 15.28
C GLU A 397 -20.22 7.03 14.98
N PRO A 398 -18.93 7.18 15.34
CA PRO A 398 -17.88 6.22 14.99
C PRO A 398 -18.10 4.82 15.57
N ASP A 399 -18.78 4.68 16.71
CA ASP A 399 -19.04 3.38 17.35
C ASP A 399 -20.17 2.57 16.67
N LYS A 400 -21.00 3.21 15.84
CA LYS A 400 -22.06 2.49 15.10
C LYS A 400 -21.46 1.79 13.89
N LYS A 401 -21.35 0.47 13.97
CA LYS A 401 -20.81 -0.40 12.90
C LYS A 401 -21.62 -1.68 12.65
N GLU A 402 -22.81 -1.80 13.24
CA GLU A 402 -23.71 -2.96 13.08
C GLU A 402 -24.88 -2.62 12.17
N ALA A 403 -24.95 -3.27 11.00
CA ALA A 403 -25.98 -3.05 9.98
C ALA A 403 -26.22 -1.55 9.71
N VAL A 404 -25.16 -0.82 9.35
CA VAL A 404 -25.22 0.62 9.03
C VAL A 404 -24.64 0.95 7.67
N PHE A 405 -25.07 2.06 7.08
CA PHE A 405 -24.44 2.66 5.90
C PHE A 405 -24.34 4.18 6.02
N THR A 406 -23.49 4.78 5.19
CA THR A 406 -23.29 6.24 5.11
C THR A 406 -22.78 6.62 3.73
N HIS A 407 -22.90 7.91 3.39
CA HIS A 407 -21.99 8.51 2.41
C HIS A 407 -20.52 8.28 2.84
N PRO A 408 -19.58 8.17 1.87
CA PRO A 408 -18.21 7.82 2.20
C PRO A 408 -17.56 8.90 3.09
N PRO A 409 -17.00 8.53 4.25
CA PRO A 409 -16.21 9.45 5.04
C PRO A 409 -14.84 9.61 4.38
N TRP A 410 -14.50 10.84 4.01
CA TRP A 410 -13.25 11.16 3.33
C TRP A 410 -12.38 12.13 4.14
N LEU A 411 -11.07 12.00 3.94
CA LEU A 411 -10.04 12.93 4.34
C LEU A 411 -9.84 13.96 3.23
N ILE A 412 -10.90 14.72 2.99
CA ILE A 412 -10.94 15.80 2.01
C ILE A 412 -11.21 17.09 2.77
N GLU A 413 -10.44 18.12 2.45
CA GLU A 413 -10.51 19.43 3.07
C GLU A 413 -10.49 20.51 2.00
N ASP A 414 -11.51 21.37 2.04
CA ASP A 414 -11.67 22.45 1.08
C ASP A 414 -11.73 21.99 -0.39
N GLY A 415 -12.29 20.80 -0.64
CA GLY A 415 -12.40 20.21 -1.98
C GLY A 415 -11.10 19.60 -2.52
N MET A 416 -10.05 19.51 -1.70
CA MET A 416 -8.76 18.91 -2.03
C MET A 416 -8.41 17.79 -1.06
N ARG A 417 -7.46 16.92 -1.41
CA ARG A 417 -6.92 15.92 -0.47
C ARG A 417 -6.43 16.61 0.82
N GLY A 418 -6.88 16.09 1.97
CA GLY A 418 -6.45 16.54 3.29
C GLY A 418 -5.32 15.67 3.86
N GLY A 419 -5.11 15.76 5.18
CA GLY A 419 -4.23 14.87 5.93
C GLY A 419 -2.84 15.42 6.19
N PRO A 420 -1.91 14.59 6.70
CA PRO A 420 -0.71 15.07 7.40
C PRO A 420 0.22 16.00 6.61
N VAL A 421 0.29 15.86 5.28
CA VAL A 421 1.08 16.76 4.43
C VAL A 421 0.51 18.17 4.41
N LYS A 422 -0.82 18.31 4.46
CA LYS A 422 -1.52 19.59 4.49
C LYS A 422 -1.63 20.14 5.91
N ASP A 423 -1.84 19.27 6.89
CA ASP A 423 -2.31 19.71 8.23
C ASP A 423 -1.19 19.78 9.27
N TYR A 424 -0.15 18.96 9.15
CA TYR A 424 0.96 18.87 10.12
C TYR A 424 2.26 19.44 9.58
N LEU A 425 2.61 19.14 8.32
CA LEU A 425 3.89 19.56 7.74
C LEU A 425 4.12 21.08 7.77
N PRO A 426 3.15 21.95 7.39
CA PRO A 426 3.41 23.40 7.42
C PRO A 426 3.66 23.93 8.83
N LEU A 427 3.04 23.31 9.85
CA LEU A 427 3.26 23.65 11.26
C LEU A 427 4.66 23.23 11.70
N ALA A 428 5.10 22.04 11.33
CA ALA A 428 6.46 21.57 11.57
C ALA A 428 7.50 22.48 10.90
N GLN A 429 7.30 22.82 9.62
CA GLN A 429 8.22 23.68 8.86
C GLN A 429 8.31 25.12 9.41
N ALA A 430 7.28 25.59 10.10
CA ALA A 430 7.31 26.89 10.78
C ALA A 430 8.19 26.88 12.05
N LEU A 431 8.58 25.71 12.56
CA LEU A 431 9.46 25.57 13.72
C LEU A 431 10.95 25.61 13.28
N PRO A 432 11.79 26.46 13.88
CA PRO A 432 13.18 26.65 13.43
C PRO A 432 14.08 25.42 13.69
N ASN A 433 13.65 24.55 14.60
CA ASN A 433 14.32 23.31 15.01
C ASN A 433 13.89 22.07 14.21
N PHE A 434 13.02 22.21 13.21
CA PHE A 434 12.61 21.13 12.32
C PHE A 434 13.35 21.20 10.98
N LYS A 435 13.72 20.04 10.43
CA LYS A 435 14.28 19.88 9.09
C LYS A 435 13.59 18.72 8.37
N LEU A 436 13.34 18.89 7.08
CA LEU A 436 12.86 17.85 6.17
C LEU A 436 13.94 17.58 5.12
N GLN A 437 14.23 16.30 4.87
CA GLN A 437 15.08 15.86 3.78
C GLN A 437 14.35 14.78 2.96
N LEU A 438 14.07 15.12 1.71
CA LEU A 438 13.43 14.24 0.72
C LEU A 438 14.49 13.43 -0.04
N ASN A 439 14.05 12.40 -0.78
CA ASN A 439 14.91 11.49 -1.54
C ASN A 439 16.02 10.86 -0.67
N ALA A 440 15.71 10.56 0.59
CA ALA A 440 16.63 9.99 1.56
C ALA A 440 16.04 8.71 2.16
N LYS A 441 16.40 7.56 1.59
CA LYS A 441 15.96 6.25 2.05
C LYS A 441 16.76 5.83 3.26
N VAL A 442 16.13 5.68 4.42
CA VAL A 442 16.78 5.08 5.59
C VAL A 442 17.02 3.59 5.34
N VAL A 443 18.27 3.18 5.43
CA VAL A 443 18.74 1.80 5.19
C VAL A 443 18.74 1.00 6.49
N ARG A 444 19.27 1.58 7.58
CA ARG A 444 19.33 1.00 8.93
C ARG A 444 19.46 2.06 10.02
N ALA A 445 19.17 1.67 11.26
CA ALA A 445 19.66 2.35 12.45
C ALA A 445 21.11 1.90 12.73
N VAL A 446 22.01 2.86 12.96
CA VAL A 446 23.41 2.61 13.28
C VAL A 446 23.53 2.46 14.79
N ARG A 447 24.07 1.34 15.28
CA ARG A 447 24.09 1.02 16.71
C ARG A 447 25.38 0.42 17.21
N ASN A 448 25.65 0.65 18.49
CA ASN A 448 26.66 -0.04 19.29
C ASN A 448 25.97 -0.70 20.49
N GLY A 449 25.86 -2.03 20.47
CA GLY A 449 25.05 -2.77 21.44
C GLY A 449 23.58 -2.34 21.35
N THR A 450 23.04 -1.87 22.47
CA THR A 450 21.64 -1.43 22.66
C THR A 450 21.40 0.02 22.23
N HIS A 451 22.47 0.81 22.08
CA HIS A 451 22.39 2.24 21.82
C HIS A 451 22.47 2.57 20.33
N ILE A 452 21.49 3.33 19.83
CA ILE A 452 21.48 3.87 18.46
C ILE A 452 22.24 5.19 18.45
N SER A 453 23.29 5.27 17.63
CA SER A 453 24.09 6.49 17.46
C SER A 453 23.62 7.38 16.31
N GLY A 454 22.79 6.86 15.41
CA GLY A 454 22.33 7.55 14.22
C GLY A 454 21.55 6.66 13.26
N VAL A 455 21.29 7.15 12.05
CA VAL A 455 20.71 6.38 10.94
C VAL A 455 21.58 6.47 9.71
N GLU A 456 21.66 5.38 8.95
CA GLU A 456 22.31 5.34 7.64
C GLU A 456 21.25 5.55 6.56
N ILE A 457 21.47 6.53 5.69
CA ILE A 457 20.59 6.86 4.57
C ILE A 457 21.28 6.61 3.23
N GLU A 458 20.46 6.38 2.21
CA GLU A 458 20.83 6.33 0.81
C GLU A 458 20.15 7.51 0.09
N THR A 459 20.93 8.33 -0.62
CA THR A 459 20.45 9.53 -1.34
C THR A 459 20.53 9.39 -2.87
N GLY A 460 20.88 8.19 -3.35
CA GLY A 460 21.05 7.82 -4.75
C GLY A 460 21.68 6.43 -4.87
N THR A 461 21.84 5.92 -6.10
CA THR A 461 22.21 4.51 -6.36
C THR A 461 23.52 4.03 -5.73
N ASN A 462 24.45 4.92 -5.39
CA ASN A 462 25.77 4.56 -4.83
C ASN A 462 26.25 5.51 -3.72
N SER A 463 25.35 6.26 -3.07
CA SER A 463 25.75 7.23 -2.04
C SER A 463 25.05 6.97 -0.71
N ARG A 464 25.86 6.71 0.32
CA ARG A 464 25.40 6.55 1.68
C ARG A 464 25.95 7.61 2.62
N GLN A 465 25.13 7.97 3.61
CA GLN A 465 25.49 8.92 4.65
C GLN A 465 24.93 8.46 5.99
N ILE A 466 25.74 8.56 7.05
CA ILE A 466 25.28 8.39 8.42
C ILE A 466 24.95 9.77 9.00
N ILE A 467 23.74 9.93 9.53
CA ILE A 467 23.32 11.10 10.29
C ILE A 467 23.25 10.72 11.75
N ASN A 468 24.07 11.37 12.58
CA ASN A 468 24.19 11.03 13.99
C ASN A 468 23.11 11.71 14.84
N LEU A 469 22.74 11.04 15.92
CA LEU A 469 21.94 11.61 16.99
C LEU A 469 22.81 12.46 17.92
N ASN A 470 22.20 13.45 18.57
CA ASN A 470 22.79 14.10 19.73
C ASN A 470 22.88 13.12 20.91
N ALA A 471 23.72 13.44 21.90
CA ALA A 471 23.73 12.70 23.15
C ALA A 471 22.33 12.74 23.81
N GLY A 472 21.78 11.57 24.14
CA GLY A 472 20.41 11.44 24.64
C GLY A 472 19.32 11.55 23.57
N GLY A 473 19.68 11.63 22.29
CA GLY A 473 18.73 11.61 21.17
C GLY A 473 18.17 10.23 20.87
N ALA A 474 17.16 10.16 20.01
CA ALA A 474 16.49 8.92 19.62
C ALA A 474 16.14 8.85 18.13
N ALA A 475 16.13 7.64 17.59
CA ALA A 475 15.63 7.36 16.24
C ALA A 475 14.20 6.82 16.31
N ILE A 476 13.32 7.31 15.44
CA ILE A 476 11.93 6.89 15.32
C ILE A 476 11.72 6.33 13.92
N LEU A 477 11.34 5.06 13.82
CA LEU A 477 10.98 4.41 12.57
C LEU A 477 9.50 4.60 12.30
N SER A 478 9.18 5.32 11.23
CA SER A 478 7.82 5.57 10.73
C SER A 478 7.72 5.23 9.24
N ALA A 479 8.46 4.21 8.81
CA ALA A 479 8.62 3.84 7.40
C ALA A 479 7.47 2.97 6.87
N GLY A 480 6.54 2.58 7.74
CA GLY A 480 5.35 1.79 7.42
C GLY A 480 5.56 0.28 7.56
N ALA A 481 4.44 -0.45 7.66
CA ALA A 481 4.43 -1.87 8.00
C ALA A 481 5.27 -2.78 7.07
N LEU A 482 5.54 -2.35 5.84
CA LEU A 482 6.32 -3.14 4.87
C LEU A 482 7.79 -2.72 4.77
N SER A 483 8.19 -1.57 5.33
CA SER A 483 9.56 -1.04 5.24
C SER A 483 10.25 -0.93 6.60
N THR A 484 9.52 -0.67 7.68
CA THR A 484 10.07 -0.68 9.05
C THR A 484 10.74 -2.01 9.40
N PRO A 485 10.16 -3.19 9.10
CA PRO A 485 10.81 -4.47 9.31
C PRO A 485 12.17 -4.59 8.60
N ARG A 486 12.28 -4.10 7.36
CA ARG A 486 13.56 -4.06 6.63
C ARG A 486 14.62 -3.25 7.35
N ILE A 487 14.27 -2.07 7.86
CA ILE A 487 15.20 -1.22 8.61
C ILE A 487 15.67 -1.96 9.87
N LEU A 488 14.77 -2.66 10.58
CA LEU A 488 15.11 -3.46 11.75
C LEU A 488 16.04 -4.64 11.40
N PHE A 489 15.73 -5.43 10.36
CA PHE A 489 16.58 -6.52 9.88
C PHE A 489 17.98 -6.03 9.51
N ASN A 490 18.05 -4.91 8.77
CA ASN A 490 19.30 -4.24 8.39
C ASN A 490 20.06 -3.66 9.59
N SER A 491 19.41 -3.52 10.74
CA SER A 491 20.01 -3.10 12.01
C SER A 491 20.42 -4.28 12.89
N GLY A 492 20.26 -5.53 12.43
CA GLY A 492 20.49 -6.73 13.23
C GLY A 492 19.46 -6.90 14.35
N ILE A 493 18.20 -6.58 14.07
CA ILE A 493 17.06 -6.73 14.98
C ILE A 493 15.95 -7.50 14.24
N GLY A 494 15.51 -8.63 14.77
CA GLY A 494 14.50 -9.49 14.15
C GLY A 494 14.90 -10.97 14.18
N PRO A 495 14.12 -11.86 13.53
CA PRO A 495 14.42 -13.29 13.52
C PRO A 495 15.79 -13.56 12.91
N LYS A 496 16.54 -14.48 13.52
CA LYS A 496 17.94 -14.77 13.15
C LYS A 496 18.10 -15.09 11.66
N GLU A 497 17.17 -15.83 11.07
CA GLU A 497 17.19 -16.19 9.65
C GLU A 497 17.08 -14.97 8.71
N GLN A 498 16.32 -13.94 9.09
CA GLN A 498 16.19 -12.71 8.31
C GLN A 498 17.48 -11.91 8.37
N ILE A 499 18.11 -11.81 9.55
CA ILE A 499 19.40 -11.12 9.70
C ILE A 499 20.52 -11.85 8.96
N GLN A 500 20.52 -13.19 8.95
CA GLN A 500 21.46 -13.97 8.13
C GLN A 500 21.25 -13.69 6.63
N THR A 501 19.99 -13.55 6.17
CA THR A 501 19.70 -13.18 4.78
C THR A 501 20.28 -11.82 4.42
N VAL A 502 20.22 -10.84 5.33
CA VAL A 502 20.90 -9.55 5.15
C VAL A 502 22.41 -9.72 5.08
N LYS A 503 23.00 -10.51 5.99
CA LYS A 503 24.45 -10.73 6.09
C LYS A 503 25.05 -11.33 4.81
N SER A 504 24.34 -12.26 4.18
CA SER A 504 24.74 -12.88 2.91
C SER A 504 24.21 -12.15 1.67
N GLY A 505 23.47 -11.06 1.85
CA GLY A 505 22.77 -10.35 0.80
C GLY A 505 23.64 -9.39 -0.01
N SER A 506 23.10 -8.91 -1.13
CA SER A 506 23.74 -7.93 -2.01
C SER A 506 23.42 -6.48 -1.64
N ALA A 507 22.57 -6.25 -0.64
CA ALA A 507 22.23 -4.92 -0.13
C ALA A 507 23.40 -4.20 0.58
N GLN A 508 24.54 -4.86 0.81
CA GLN A 508 25.79 -4.27 1.34
C GLN A 508 25.58 -3.44 2.61
N VAL A 509 24.86 -4.01 3.60
CA VAL A 509 24.62 -3.36 4.88
C VAL A 509 25.67 -3.81 5.90
N THR A 510 26.25 -2.87 6.66
CA THR A 510 27.11 -3.22 7.79
C THR A 510 26.27 -3.63 8.99
N LEU A 511 26.22 -4.93 9.27
CA LEU A 511 25.54 -5.48 10.44
C LEU A 511 26.43 -5.42 11.70
N PRO A 512 25.84 -5.29 12.90
CA PRO A 512 26.52 -5.55 14.16
C PRO A 512 27.05 -6.99 14.23
N ALA A 513 28.02 -7.23 15.11
CA ALA A 513 28.50 -8.58 15.41
C ALA A 513 27.33 -9.49 15.80
N GLU A 514 27.38 -10.77 15.42
CA GLU A 514 26.26 -11.71 15.63
C GLU A 514 25.85 -11.87 17.09
N ALA A 515 26.81 -11.78 18.01
CA ALA A 515 26.56 -11.79 19.47
C ALA A 515 25.76 -10.58 19.98
N LEU A 516 25.61 -9.53 19.16
CA LEU A 516 24.85 -8.32 19.48
C LEU A 516 23.52 -8.25 18.73
N TRP A 517 23.14 -9.29 17.97
CA TRP A 517 21.82 -9.34 17.34
C TRP A 517 20.73 -9.42 18.39
N ILE A 518 19.61 -8.74 18.13
CA ILE A 518 18.46 -8.72 19.02
C ILE A 518 17.37 -9.55 18.35
N ASP A 519 17.04 -10.70 18.95
CA ASP A 519 16.01 -11.60 18.44
C ASP A 519 14.64 -11.10 18.88
N LEU A 520 13.82 -10.71 17.91
CA LEU A 520 12.45 -10.21 18.09
C LEU A 520 11.58 -10.72 16.94
N PRO A 521 10.26 -10.85 17.13
CA PRO A 521 9.34 -11.36 16.12
C PRO A 521 9.02 -10.34 15.00
N VAL A 522 10.03 -9.59 14.54
CA VAL A 522 9.89 -8.61 13.45
C VAL A 522 9.43 -9.31 12.17
N GLY A 523 8.39 -8.78 11.56
CA GLY A 523 7.76 -9.33 10.36
C GLY A 523 6.72 -10.41 10.62
N LYS A 524 6.66 -10.98 11.82
CA LYS A 524 5.62 -11.96 12.20
C LYS A 524 4.26 -11.26 12.39
N ASN A 525 3.20 -12.05 12.37
CA ASN A 525 1.83 -11.60 12.65
C ASN A 525 1.32 -10.49 11.71
N VAL A 526 1.84 -10.38 10.48
CA VAL A 526 1.34 -9.37 9.54
C VAL A 526 -0.11 -9.67 9.19
N LYS A 527 -0.94 -8.63 9.21
CA LYS A 527 -2.36 -8.72 8.86
C LYS A 527 -2.68 -7.70 7.78
N ASP A 528 -3.65 -8.01 6.94
CA ASP A 528 -4.25 -7.09 5.97
C ASP A 528 -5.73 -7.46 5.77
N HIS A 529 -6.53 -6.50 5.32
CA HIS A 529 -7.92 -6.73 4.97
C HIS A 529 -8.01 -7.53 3.67
N PRO A 530 -8.51 -8.79 3.65
CA PRO A 530 -8.87 -9.44 2.40
C PRO A 530 -10.11 -8.75 1.83
N ILE A 531 -10.01 -8.26 0.59
CA ILE A 531 -11.11 -7.61 -0.13
C ILE A 531 -11.65 -8.55 -1.20
N PHE A 532 -12.96 -8.77 -1.15
CA PHE A 532 -13.76 -9.54 -2.09
C PHE A 532 -14.64 -8.61 -2.92
N THR A 533 -14.86 -8.92 -4.19
CA THR A 533 -15.69 -8.08 -5.06
C THR A 533 -17.04 -8.73 -5.30
N VAL A 534 -18.11 -8.04 -4.94
CA VAL A 534 -19.48 -8.42 -5.26
C VAL A 534 -20.04 -7.45 -6.29
N THR A 535 -20.60 -7.98 -7.38
CA THR A 535 -21.18 -7.18 -8.46
C THR A 535 -22.67 -7.44 -8.58
N PHE A 536 -23.44 -6.36 -8.56
CA PHE A 536 -24.89 -6.37 -8.67
C PHE A 536 -25.34 -5.71 -9.99
N LYS A 537 -26.46 -6.18 -10.52
CA LYS A 537 -27.23 -5.50 -11.57
C LYS A 537 -28.41 -4.78 -10.95
N THR A 538 -28.65 -3.56 -11.41
CA THR A 538 -29.79 -2.75 -10.97
C THR A 538 -31.02 -3.09 -11.79
N LYS A 539 -32.20 -3.15 -11.15
CA LYS A 539 -33.48 -3.27 -11.86
C LYS A 539 -33.98 -1.91 -12.38
N SER A 540 -33.57 -0.83 -11.74
CA SER A 540 -33.77 0.54 -12.21
C SER A 540 -32.59 1.01 -13.05
N THR A 541 -32.80 2.04 -13.88
CA THR A 541 -31.74 2.67 -14.65
C THR A 541 -30.73 3.34 -13.73
N LEU A 542 -29.45 3.00 -13.91
CA LEU A 542 -28.30 3.67 -13.30
C LEU A 542 -27.34 4.10 -14.40
N ASN A 543 -27.07 5.39 -14.49
CA ASN A 543 -26.06 5.93 -15.39
C ASN A 543 -24.73 6.05 -14.63
N SER A 544 -23.65 5.55 -15.21
CA SER A 544 -22.30 5.69 -14.67
C SER A 544 -21.51 6.69 -15.49
N LEU A 545 -20.59 7.38 -14.82
CA LEU A 545 -19.65 8.27 -15.49
C LEU A 545 -18.48 7.48 -16.09
N ALA A 546 -18.06 7.87 -17.29
CA ALA A 546 -16.83 7.37 -17.89
C ALA A 546 -15.61 7.87 -17.10
N SER A 547 -14.48 7.15 -17.15
CA SER A 547 -13.26 7.58 -16.47
C SER A 547 -12.76 8.95 -16.92
N THR A 548 -13.06 9.34 -18.17
CA THR A 548 -12.70 10.66 -18.72
C THR A 548 -13.36 11.80 -17.98
N ALA A 549 -14.53 11.61 -17.34
CA ALA A 549 -15.13 12.65 -16.50
C ALA A 549 -14.23 13.04 -15.31
N PHE A 550 -13.24 12.21 -14.96
CA PHE A 550 -12.30 12.46 -13.88
C PHE A 550 -10.88 12.75 -14.40
N THR A 551 -10.44 12.05 -15.45
CA THR A 551 -9.07 12.16 -15.97
C THR A 551 -8.90 13.24 -17.05
N ALA A 552 -9.98 13.57 -17.76
CA ALA A 552 -10.05 14.60 -18.80
C ALA A 552 -11.40 15.35 -18.69
N PRO A 553 -11.67 15.98 -17.54
CA PRO A 553 -12.94 16.66 -17.26
C PRO A 553 -13.18 17.82 -18.23
N ASP A 554 -14.45 18.19 -18.41
CA ASP A 554 -14.80 19.42 -19.12
C ASP A 554 -14.55 20.67 -18.26
N GLU A 555 -14.57 21.84 -18.91
CA GLU A 555 -14.28 23.12 -18.24
C GLU A 555 -15.24 23.42 -17.09
N THR A 556 -16.48 22.91 -17.12
CA THR A 556 -17.47 23.14 -16.05
C THR A 556 -17.04 22.44 -14.76
N ASP A 557 -16.59 21.19 -14.87
CA ASP A 557 -16.08 20.43 -13.72
C ASP A 557 -14.76 21.02 -13.20
N VAL A 558 -13.90 21.52 -14.10
CA VAL A 558 -12.67 22.25 -13.72
C VAL A 558 -12.98 23.54 -12.96
N ASP A 559 -13.94 24.34 -13.44
CA ASP A 559 -14.38 25.59 -12.81
C ASP A 559 -15.02 25.36 -11.44
N LEU A 560 -15.77 24.26 -11.27
CA LEU A 560 -16.34 23.87 -9.99
C LEU A 560 -15.22 23.45 -9.02
N PHE A 561 -14.26 22.66 -9.50
CA PHE A 561 -13.12 22.22 -8.70
C PHE A 561 -12.28 23.39 -8.19
N ALA A 562 -12.04 24.41 -9.03
CA ALA A 562 -11.35 25.62 -8.63
C ALA A 562 -12.05 26.36 -7.46
N LYS A 563 -13.35 26.14 -7.28
CA LYS A 563 -14.17 26.65 -6.16
C LYS A 563 -14.28 25.66 -4.99
N GLY A 564 -13.52 24.57 -5.01
CA GLY A 564 -13.57 23.48 -4.03
C GLY A 564 -14.88 22.68 -4.09
N SER A 565 -15.52 22.62 -5.26
CA SER A 565 -16.82 21.97 -5.45
C SER A 565 -16.80 21.01 -6.65
N GLY A 566 -17.90 20.30 -6.87
CA GLY A 566 -18.09 19.50 -8.09
C GLY A 566 -17.53 18.08 -7.99
N LEU A 567 -17.58 17.40 -9.14
CA LEU A 567 -17.21 15.98 -9.27
C LEU A 567 -15.76 15.69 -8.85
N LEU A 568 -14.83 16.58 -9.19
CA LEU A 568 -13.40 16.39 -8.94
C LEU A 568 -13.03 16.55 -7.46
N ALA A 569 -13.88 17.21 -6.67
CA ALA A 569 -13.69 17.46 -5.24
C ALA A 569 -14.07 16.25 -4.34
N GLN A 570 -14.47 15.12 -4.91
CA GLN A 570 -14.79 13.87 -4.19
C GLN A 570 -14.01 12.68 -4.78
N ALA A 571 -13.77 11.64 -3.97
CA ALA A 571 -13.12 10.42 -4.47
C ALA A 571 -14.12 9.50 -5.21
N GLY A 572 -13.66 8.31 -5.64
CA GLY A 572 -14.46 7.38 -6.46
C GLY A 572 -15.55 6.58 -5.74
N GLN A 573 -15.55 6.56 -4.40
CA GLN A 573 -16.54 5.83 -3.60
C GLN A 573 -17.89 6.56 -3.59
N ARG A 574 -18.99 5.83 -3.44
CA ARG A 574 -20.36 6.37 -3.37
C ARG A 574 -21.11 6.02 -2.10
N LEU A 575 -20.80 4.88 -1.49
CA LEU A 575 -21.39 4.46 -0.21
C LEU A 575 -20.42 3.57 0.54
N ASN A 576 -20.44 3.66 1.86
CA ASN A 576 -19.81 2.68 2.75
C ASN A 576 -20.87 2.03 3.65
N PHE A 577 -20.69 0.76 3.98
CA PHE A 577 -21.52 0.05 4.95
C PHE A 577 -20.68 -0.78 5.92
N TRP A 578 -21.23 -1.07 7.09
CA TRP A 578 -20.63 -1.97 8.07
C TRP A 578 -21.65 -2.91 8.68
N THR A 579 -21.20 -4.10 9.02
CA THR A 579 -21.90 -5.06 9.87
C THR A 579 -20.86 -5.97 10.55
N SER A 580 -21.32 -6.94 11.32
CA SER A 580 -20.47 -8.05 11.77
C SER A 580 -21.04 -9.40 11.34
N VAL A 581 -20.19 -10.41 11.42
CA VAL A 581 -20.51 -11.82 11.22
C VAL A 581 -19.72 -12.65 12.24
N GLU A 582 -20.30 -13.74 12.70
CA GLU A 582 -19.66 -14.68 13.62
C GLU A 582 -19.38 -16.00 12.89
N GLY A 583 -18.16 -16.53 13.02
CA GLY A 583 -17.83 -17.87 12.52
C GLY A 583 -18.24 -18.95 13.52
N SER A 584 -18.18 -20.23 13.13
CA SER A 584 -18.45 -21.34 14.06
C SER A 584 -17.46 -21.41 15.24
N ASP A 585 -16.33 -20.69 15.14
CA ASP A 585 -15.37 -20.50 16.22
C ASP A 585 -15.81 -19.50 17.30
N GLY A 586 -17.03 -18.95 17.19
CA GLY A 586 -17.62 -18.00 18.14
C GLY A 586 -16.96 -16.62 18.13
N LYS A 587 -16.10 -16.33 17.14
CA LYS A 587 -15.43 -15.03 17.04
C LYS A 587 -16.21 -14.11 16.11
N LYS A 588 -16.61 -12.97 16.68
CA LYS A 588 -17.17 -11.85 15.94
C LYS A 588 -16.10 -11.19 15.07
N ARG A 589 -16.44 -10.97 13.79
CA ARG A 589 -15.60 -10.29 12.81
C ARG A 589 -16.39 -9.18 12.15
N TYR A 590 -15.82 -8.00 12.04
CA TYR A 590 -16.46 -6.90 11.35
C TYR A 590 -16.29 -7.02 9.84
N VAL A 591 -17.28 -6.54 9.12
CA VAL A 591 -17.30 -6.47 7.66
C VAL A 591 -17.51 -5.02 7.25
N GLN A 592 -16.64 -4.51 6.39
CA GLN A 592 -16.83 -3.23 5.72
C GLN A 592 -17.20 -3.47 4.26
N GLY A 593 -18.12 -2.66 3.74
CA GLY A 593 -18.43 -2.55 2.33
C GLY A 593 -18.07 -1.16 1.79
N THR A 594 -17.53 -1.11 0.58
CA THR A 594 -17.27 0.15 -0.15
C THR A 594 -17.81 0.04 -1.57
N VAL A 595 -18.66 0.98 -1.97
CA VAL A 595 -19.49 0.87 -3.16
C VAL A 595 -19.14 1.91 -4.21
N ASN A 596 -19.14 1.50 -5.48
CA ASN A 596 -19.10 2.40 -6.63
C ASN A 596 -19.96 1.86 -7.80
N SER A 597 -20.11 2.66 -8.86
CA SER A 597 -20.77 2.24 -10.10
C SER A 597 -19.76 2.15 -11.24
N PRO A 598 -19.32 0.94 -11.64
CA PRO A 598 -18.30 0.77 -12.66
C PRO A 598 -18.80 0.92 -14.10
N SER A 599 -20.11 0.74 -14.34
CA SER A 599 -20.74 0.83 -15.65
C SER A 599 -22.26 0.89 -15.50
N ASN A 600 -22.95 1.34 -16.55
CA ASN A 600 -24.40 1.50 -16.53
C ASN A 600 -25.11 0.26 -15.98
N ASN A 601 -26.11 0.48 -15.15
CA ASN A 601 -26.92 -0.53 -14.49
C ASN A 601 -26.12 -1.55 -13.65
N THR A 602 -24.92 -1.17 -13.22
CA THR A 602 -24.02 -2.03 -12.44
C THR A 602 -23.55 -1.31 -11.19
N ILE A 603 -23.66 -2.00 -10.05
CA ILE A 603 -23.12 -1.58 -8.76
C ILE A 603 -22.07 -2.61 -8.33
N LYS A 604 -20.97 -2.12 -7.78
CA LYS A 604 -19.90 -2.96 -7.25
C LYS A 604 -19.68 -2.63 -5.79
N ALA A 605 -19.73 -3.65 -4.94
CA ALA A 605 -19.33 -3.58 -3.56
C ALA A 605 -18.00 -4.31 -3.38
N LYS A 606 -17.00 -3.61 -2.87
CA LYS A 606 -15.81 -4.23 -2.28
C LYS A 606 -16.13 -4.56 -0.83
N VAL A 607 -16.05 -5.82 -0.45
CA VAL A 607 -16.37 -6.33 0.88
C VAL A 607 -15.09 -6.77 1.55
N TYR A 608 -14.89 -6.34 2.79
CA TYR A 608 -13.66 -6.47 3.55
C TYR A 608 -14.00 -7.30 4.79
N LEU A 609 -13.23 -8.34 5.08
CA LEU A 609 -13.21 -8.88 6.44
C LEU A 609 -12.19 -8.05 7.24
N THR A 610 -12.58 -7.55 8.42
CA THR A 610 -11.84 -6.50 9.14
C THR A 610 -11.46 -6.90 10.58
N HIS A 611 -11.65 -6.01 11.55
CA HIS A 611 -11.39 -6.25 12.96
C HIS A 611 -11.97 -7.59 13.45
N GLY A 612 -11.20 -8.30 14.28
CA GLY A 612 -11.55 -9.63 14.80
C GLY A 612 -11.10 -10.80 13.93
N LEU A 613 -10.63 -10.56 12.69
CA LEU A 613 -10.07 -11.63 11.86
C LEU A 613 -8.82 -12.25 12.48
N THR A 614 -8.60 -13.53 12.19
CA THR A 614 -7.59 -14.36 12.87
C THR A 614 -6.43 -14.77 11.99
N SER A 615 -6.61 -14.73 10.67
CA SER A 615 -5.54 -14.95 9.70
C SER A 615 -4.39 -13.98 9.94
N VAL A 616 -3.18 -14.51 9.83
CA VAL A 616 -1.92 -13.78 9.92
C VAL A 616 -0.96 -14.38 8.89
N GLY A 617 -0.02 -13.56 8.45
CA GLY A 617 1.09 -13.96 7.59
C GLY A 617 2.43 -13.66 8.24
N GLU A 618 3.47 -13.74 7.42
CA GLU A 618 4.83 -13.38 7.79
C GLU A 618 5.51 -12.60 6.67
N LEU A 619 6.21 -11.53 7.06
CA LEU A 619 7.02 -10.69 6.21
C LEU A 619 8.50 -10.96 6.49
N GLY A 620 9.26 -11.25 5.44
CA GLY A 620 10.71 -11.39 5.49
C GLY A 620 11.43 -10.40 4.56
N ILE A 621 12.72 -10.63 4.39
CA ILE A 621 13.60 -9.87 3.51
C ILE A 621 14.28 -10.80 2.50
N SER A 622 14.49 -10.32 1.28
CA SER A 622 15.24 -10.98 0.23
C SER A 622 16.72 -10.56 0.27
N ALA A 623 17.58 -11.33 -0.41
CA ALA A 623 19.03 -11.05 -0.45
C ALA A 623 19.36 -9.66 -1.05
N ASP A 624 18.51 -9.14 -1.93
CA ASP A 624 18.63 -7.79 -2.50
C ASP A 624 18.15 -6.66 -1.57
N GLY A 625 17.62 -7.01 -0.40
CA GLY A 625 17.09 -6.07 0.58
C GLY A 625 15.62 -5.69 0.36
N SER A 626 14.91 -6.27 -0.61
CA SER A 626 13.46 -6.08 -0.75
C SER A 626 12.69 -6.87 0.32
N THR A 627 11.51 -6.39 0.74
CA THR A 627 10.63 -7.20 1.60
C THR A 627 9.72 -8.11 0.79
N LYS A 628 9.40 -9.28 1.33
CA LYS A 628 8.49 -10.26 0.71
C LYS A 628 7.64 -10.96 1.77
N PHE A 629 6.44 -11.42 1.39
CA PHE A 629 5.69 -12.32 2.26
C PHE A 629 6.29 -13.72 2.16
N THR A 630 6.75 -14.25 3.30
CA THR A 630 7.09 -15.66 3.43
C THR A 630 5.84 -16.50 3.73
N THR A 631 4.77 -15.86 4.23
CA THR A 631 3.44 -16.44 4.37
C THR A 631 2.41 -15.34 4.13
N GLU A 632 1.45 -15.58 3.23
CA GLU A 632 0.38 -14.63 2.93
C GLU A 632 -0.65 -14.56 4.07
N PRO A 633 -1.19 -13.37 4.40
CA PRO A 633 -2.04 -13.18 5.59
C PRO A 633 -3.53 -13.45 5.39
N TYR A 634 -3.97 -14.04 4.28
CA TYR A 634 -5.37 -14.06 3.89
C TYR A 634 -6.02 -15.44 4.02
N LEU A 635 -7.14 -15.50 4.74
CA LEU A 635 -8.01 -16.68 4.87
C LEU A 635 -7.23 -17.96 5.25
N THR A 636 -6.23 -17.83 6.12
CA THR A 636 -5.42 -18.96 6.59
C THR A 636 -6.10 -19.75 7.70
N THR A 637 -7.22 -19.26 8.23
CA THR A 637 -8.04 -19.93 9.25
C THR A 637 -9.44 -20.24 8.73
N ASP A 638 -9.98 -21.39 9.14
CA ASP A 638 -11.32 -21.84 8.74
C ASP A 638 -12.42 -20.88 9.23
N GLY A 639 -12.27 -20.33 10.45
CA GLY A 639 -13.24 -19.37 11.01
C GLY A 639 -13.34 -18.07 10.21
N ASP A 640 -12.24 -17.54 9.69
CA ASP A 640 -12.27 -16.36 8.82
C ASP A 640 -12.96 -16.68 7.48
N LYS A 641 -12.64 -17.84 6.90
CA LYS A 641 -13.21 -18.30 5.63
C LYS A 641 -14.71 -18.55 5.74
N GLU A 642 -15.14 -19.22 6.80
CA GLU A 642 -16.56 -19.47 7.07
C GLU A 642 -17.32 -18.16 7.28
N ALA A 643 -16.82 -17.27 8.14
CA ALA A 643 -17.47 -16.00 8.45
C ALA A 643 -17.72 -15.16 7.18
N ILE A 644 -16.71 -15.02 6.33
CA ILE A 644 -16.90 -14.26 5.08
C ILE A 644 -17.79 -15.00 4.08
N THR A 645 -17.73 -16.33 4.00
CA THR A 645 -18.63 -17.13 3.14
C THR A 645 -20.08 -16.91 3.53
N SER A 646 -20.38 -16.96 4.84
CA SER A 646 -21.71 -16.71 5.39
C SER A 646 -22.23 -15.31 5.05
N PHE A 647 -21.38 -14.29 5.11
CA PHE A 647 -21.77 -12.94 4.70
C PHE A 647 -22.01 -12.82 3.18
N MET A 648 -21.21 -13.49 2.34
CA MET A 648 -21.46 -13.54 0.90
C MET A 648 -22.80 -14.22 0.58
N GLN A 649 -23.13 -15.30 1.28
CA GLN A 649 -24.42 -15.96 1.14
C GLN A 649 -25.57 -15.02 1.53
N GLN A 650 -25.41 -14.26 2.62
CA GLN A 650 -26.40 -13.26 3.03
C GLN A 650 -26.66 -12.20 1.94
N LEU A 651 -25.61 -11.71 1.27
CA LEU A 651 -25.77 -10.77 0.14
C LEU A 651 -26.51 -11.40 -1.05
N ILE A 652 -26.24 -12.67 -1.35
CA ILE A 652 -26.96 -13.43 -2.39
C ILE A 652 -28.45 -13.53 -2.01
N ASP A 653 -28.75 -13.90 -0.77
CA ASP A 653 -30.12 -14.06 -0.28
C ASP A 653 -30.88 -12.73 -0.31
N TYR A 654 -30.24 -11.63 0.07
CA TYR A 654 -30.82 -10.29 -0.06
C TYR A 654 -31.15 -9.93 -1.50
N ALA A 655 -30.27 -10.26 -2.45
CA ALA A 655 -30.49 -10.02 -3.87
C ALA A 655 -31.56 -10.93 -4.48
N ALA A 656 -31.78 -12.11 -3.91
CA ALA A 656 -32.77 -13.10 -4.37
C ALA A 656 -34.21 -12.81 -3.90
N LYS A 657 -34.41 -11.91 -2.93
CA LYS A 657 -35.75 -11.50 -2.48
C LYS A 657 -36.60 -11.01 -3.66
N SER A 658 -37.89 -11.36 -3.67
CA SER A 658 -38.81 -11.00 -4.75
C SER A 658 -38.94 -9.48 -4.95
N ASN A 659 -38.86 -8.71 -3.87
CA ASN A 659 -38.89 -7.25 -3.85
C ASN A 659 -37.50 -6.60 -3.94
N SER A 660 -36.41 -7.35 -4.13
CA SER A 660 -35.06 -6.79 -4.24
C SER A 660 -34.94 -5.88 -5.47
N THR A 661 -34.31 -4.70 -5.30
CA THR A 661 -33.97 -3.77 -6.39
C THR A 661 -32.67 -4.12 -7.11
N LEU A 662 -31.89 -5.05 -6.54
CA LEU A 662 -30.62 -5.54 -7.07
C LEU A 662 -30.69 -7.05 -7.33
N THR A 663 -29.96 -7.52 -8.34
CA THR A 663 -29.71 -8.96 -8.55
C THR A 663 -28.22 -9.21 -8.64
N MET A 664 -27.77 -10.43 -8.33
CA MET A 664 -26.37 -10.81 -8.56
C MET A 664 -26.04 -10.74 -10.06
N SER A 665 -24.81 -10.32 -10.39
CA SER A 665 -24.32 -10.32 -11.76
C SER A 665 -23.82 -11.71 -12.13
N GLY A 666 -24.65 -12.49 -12.82
CA GLY A 666 -24.35 -13.87 -13.22
C GLY A 666 -24.77 -14.90 -12.16
N ASN A 667 -24.53 -16.17 -12.46
CA ASN A 667 -24.80 -17.27 -11.52
C ASN A 667 -23.58 -17.47 -10.61
N VAL A 668 -23.69 -17.07 -9.35
CA VAL A 668 -22.60 -17.08 -8.37
C VAL A 668 -23.02 -17.81 -7.09
N THR A 669 -22.06 -18.48 -6.45
CA THR A 669 -22.18 -19.01 -5.08
C THR A 669 -21.30 -18.20 -4.12
N ALA A 670 -21.52 -18.33 -2.81
CA ALA A 670 -20.68 -17.68 -1.81
C ALA A 670 -19.20 -18.08 -1.94
N GLU A 671 -18.92 -19.37 -2.21
CA GLU A 671 -17.57 -19.90 -2.45
C GLU A 671 -16.94 -19.27 -3.69
N SER A 672 -17.72 -19.10 -4.76
CA SER A 672 -17.22 -18.46 -5.98
C SER A 672 -16.83 -17.00 -5.73
N LEU A 673 -17.55 -16.29 -4.85
CA LEU A 673 -17.30 -14.88 -4.51
C LEU A 673 -16.05 -14.69 -3.64
N ILE A 674 -15.64 -15.73 -2.90
CA ILE A 674 -14.43 -15.69 -2.06
C ILE A 674 -13.23 -16.45 -2.63
N SER A 675 -13.39 -17.06 -3.80
CA SER A 675 -12.33 -17.84 -4.46
C SER A 675 -11.12 -16.98 -4.83
N GLU A 676 -11.35 -15.68 -5.08
CA GLU A 676 -10.32 -14.68 -5.27
C GLU A 676 -10.51 -13.54 -4.27
N HIS A 677 -9.41 -13.12 -3.67
CA HIS A 677 -9.35 -11.94 -2.81
C HIS A 677 -8.24 -11.01 -3.31
N THR A 678 -8.27 -9.80 -2.79
CA THR A 678 -7.29 -8.77 -3.10
C THR A 678 -6.81 -8.10 -1.83
N THR A 679 -5.56 -7.64 -1.82
CA THR A 679 -5.00 -6.89 -0.69
C THR A 679 -5.83 -5.63 -0.42
N GLY A 680 -6.02 -5.34 0.86
CA GLY A 680 -6.53 -4.05 1.33
C GLY A 680 -5.48 -2.95 1.30
N SER A 681 -4.19 -3.31 1.19
CA SER A 681 -3.05 -2.42 1.38
C SER A 681 -3.11 -1.71 2.74
N HIS A 682 -3.64 -2.43 3.74
CA HIS A 682 -3.91 -1.99 5.12
C HIS A 682 -3.03 -2.77 6.10
N TYR A 683 -1.77 -3.02 5.73
CA TYR A 683 -0.87 -3.86 6.51
C TYR A 683 -0.60 -3.32 7.92
N VAL A 684 -0.69 -4.21 8.91
CA VAL A 684 -0.38 -3.97 10.33
C VAL A 684 0.39 -5.14 10.94
N GLY A 685 0.91 -4.97 12.16
CA GLY A 685 1.37 -6.07 13.03
C GLY A 685 2.83 -6.51 12.88
N THR A 686 3.56 -6.03 11.87
CA THR A 686 4.94 -6.48 11.60
C THR A 686 5.99 -6.05 12.64
N ALA A 687 5.65 -5.13 13.53
CA ALA A 687 6.46 -4.74 14.68
C ALA A 687 5.57 -4.55 15.90
N VAL A 688 4.69 -5.54 16.15
CA VAL A 688 3.57 -5.44 17.09
C VAL A 688 3.99 -5.01 18.49
N MET A 689 3.16 -4.17 19.10
CA MET A 689 3.32 -3.72 20.48
C MET A 689 2.92 -4.80 21.49
N GLY A 690 3.63 -4.85 22.63
CA GLY A 690 3.28 -5.68 23.76
C GLY A 690 3.63 -5.04 25.10
N ALA A 691 2.99 -5.51 26.16
CA ALA A 691 3.26 -5.04 27.53
C ALA A 691 4.53 -5.67 28.13
N GLU A 692 4.94 -6.83 27.63
CA GLU A 692 6.06 -7.61 28.14
C GLU A 692 6.99 -8.04 26.99
N ASN A 693 8.27 -8.25 27.32
CA ASN A 693 9.25 -8.82 26.42
C ASN A 693 9.31 -10.35 26.57
N ASP A 694 8.21 -11.01 26.22
CA ASP A 694 8.03 -12.47 26.28
C ASP A 694 8.32 -13.18 24.94
N GLY A 695 8.86 -12.44 23.97
CA GLY A 695 9.11 -12.90 22.60
C GLY A 695 7.92 -12.78 21.65
N SER A 696 6.77 -12.25 22.09
CA SER A 696 5.59 -12.07 21.23
C SER A 696 5.46 -10.68 20.60
N SER A 697 6.24 -9.69 21.07
CA SER A 697 6.18 -8.30 20.64
C SER A 697 7.54 -7.73 20.26
N VAL A 698 7.54 -6.65 19.47
CA VAL A 698 8.75 -5.95 19.00
C VAL A 698 8.98 -4.65 19.76
N VAL A 699 7.91 -3.96 20.15
CA VAL A 699 7.98 -2.71 20.90
C VAL A 699 7.20 -2.77 22.21
N ASP A 700 7.67 -2.02 23.20
CA ASP A 700 6.96 -1.80 24.46
C ASP A 700 5.81 -0.78 24.31
N THR A 701 5.09 -0.52 25.40
CA THR A 701 3.97 0.44 25.44
C THR A 701 4.38 1.91 25.29
N ASN A 702 5.68 2.23 25.33
CA ASN A 702 6.23 3.53 24.93
C ASN A 702 6.70 3.54 23.47
N THR A 703 6.33 2.51 22.71
CA THR A 703 6.75 2.27 21.33
C THR A 703 8.25 2.06 21.16
N LYS A 704 9.00 1.76 22.23
CA LYS A 704 10.44 1.54 22.19
C LYS A 704 10.73 0.09 21.81
N VAL A 705 11.68 -0.11 20.89
CA VAL A 705 12.10 -1.45 20.48
C VAL A 705 12.77 -2.16 21.64
N TRP A 706 12.30 -3.38 21.95
CA TRP A 706 12.88 -4.20 23.01
C TRP A 706 14.38 -4.42 22.78
N GLY A 707 15.17 -4.41 23.87
CA GLY A 707 16.62 -4.54 23.79
C GLY A 707 17.36 -3.30 23.27
N THR A 708 16.66 -2.15 23.11
CA THR A 708 17.29 -0.88 22.72
C THR A 708 17.05 0.24 23.75
N ASP A 709 17.93 1.23 23.73
CA ASP A 709 17.87 2.37 24.65
C ASP A 709 17.02 3.51 24.09
N ASN A 710 17.10 3.73 22.77
CA ASN A 710 16.61 4.95 22.11
C ASN A 710 16.13 4.72 20.65
N LEU A 711 15.67 3.50 20.33
CA LEU A 711 14.99 3.21 19.06
C LEU A 711 13.48 3.05 19.31
N TYR A 712 12.68 3.75 18.53
CA TYR A 712 11.23 3.68 18.60
C TYR A 712 10.63 3.32 17.24
N VAL A 713 9.45 2.74 17.23
CA VAL A 713 8.66 2.50 16.01
C VAL A 713 7.29 3.15 16.17
N VAL A 714 6.91 4.01 15.23
CA VAL A 714 5.59 4.65 15.22
C VAL A 714 5.05 4.65 13.79
N ASP A 715 4.35 3.59 13.44
CA ASP A 715 3.55 3.45 12.21
C ASP A 715 2.61 2.24 12.36
N ALA A 716 1.92 1.86 11.27
CA ALA A 716 0.98 0.74 11.24
C ALA A 716 1.56 -0.61 11.72
N SER A 717 2.89 -0.80 11.70
CA SER A 717 3.54 -2.03 12.16
C SER A 717 3.31 -2.36 13.63
N ILE A 718 3.09 -1.36 14.50
CA ILE A 718 2.90 -1.58 15.95
C ILE A 718 1.49 -2.04 16.33
N HIS A 719 0.54 -1.96 15.40
CA HIS A 719 -0.87 -2.23 15.66
C HIS A 719 -1.10 -3.75 15.87
N PRO A 720 -1.75 -4.17 16.96
CA PRO A 720 -1.97 -5.58 17.29
C PRO A 720 -3.11 -6.23 16.50
N ASP A 721 -4.01 -5.42 15.93
CA ASP A 721 -5.05 -5.91 15.03
C ASP A 721 -5.39 -4.92 13.94
N LEU A 722 -6.13 -5.41 12.95
CA LEU A 722 -6.79 -4.57 11.97
C LEU A 722 -7.93 -3.78 12.63
N PRO A 723 -8.12 -2.51 12.23
CA PRO A 723 -9.28 -1.74 12.64
C PRO A 723 -10.54 -2.18 11.87
N THR A 724 -11.70 -1.77 12.36
CA THR A 724 -13.00 -1.98 11.72
C THR A 724 -13.11 -1.21 10.38
N GLY A 725 -12.31 -0.16 10.22
CA GLY A 725 -12.28 0.74 9.07
C GLY A 725 -11.01 0.64 8.21
N ASN A 726 -10.84 1.58 7.28
CA ASN A 726 -9.54 1.81 6.64
C ASN A 726 -8.51 2.32 7.67
N THR A 727 -7.24 1.91 7.54
CA THR A 727 -6.26 2.03 8.63
C THR A 727 -5.72 3.44 8.92
N GLN A 728 -5.90 4.42 8.03
CA GLN A 728 -5.17 5.68 8.19
C GLN A 728 -5.56 6.47 9.45
N ALA A 729 -6.83 6.49 9.84
CA ALA A 729 -7.28 7.26 11.00
C ALA A 729 -6.72 6.69 12.30
N ILE A 730 -6.85 5.37 12.51
CA ILE A 730 -6.32 4.72 13.72
C ILE A 730 -4.80 4.86 13.84
N VAL A 731 -4.06 4.80 12.73
CA VAL A 731 -2.60 5.00 12.71
C VAL A 731 -2.24 6.43 13.12
N MET A 732 -3.00 7.43 12.66
CA MET A 732 -2.77 8.82 13.04
C MET A 732 -3.13 9.09 14.52
N VAL A 733 -4.20 8.46 15.04
CA VAL A 733 -4.53 8.53 16.48
C VAL A 733 -3.40 7.94 17.32
N ALA A 734 -2.91 6.75 16.93
CA ALA A 734 -1.79 6.11 17.60
C ALA A 734 -0.52 6.95 17.54
N ALA A 735 -0.26 7.64 16.43
CA ALA A 735 0.90 8.53 16.28
C ALA A 735 0.86 9.76 17.22
N GLU A 736 -0.30 10.40 17.37
CA GLU A 736 -0.49 11.49 18.35
C GLU A 736 -0.23 11.01 19.78
N HIS A 737 -0.71 9.81 20.14
CA HIS A 737 -0.48 9.22 21.46
C HIS A 737 0.99 8.80 21.66
N ALA A 738 1.60 8.13 20.68
CA ALA A 738 3.00 7.71 20.72
C ALA A 738 3.96 8.89 20.95
N ALA A 739 3.74 10.01 20.26
CA ALA A 739 4.59 11.19 20.44
C ALA A 739 4.57 11.72 21.88
N ALA A 740 3.42 11.66 22.56
CA ALA A 740 3.32 12.01 23.97
C ALA A 740 4.08 11.01 24.87
N GLN A 741 4.00 9.71 24.58
CA GLN A 741 4.73 8.69 25.33
C GLN A 741 6.25 8.84 25.19
N ILE A 742 6.75 9.08 23.96
CA ILE A 742 8.18 9.30 23.70
C ILE A 742 8.70 10.53 24.49
N LEU A 743 7.93 11.62 24.51
CA LEU A 743 8.30 12.83 25.26
C LEU A 743 8.21 12.63 26.78
N GLY A 744 7.24 11.85 27.27
CA GLY A 744 7.06 11.55 28.69
C GLY A 744 8.08 10.57 29.26
N GLY A 745 8.52 9.59 28.46
CA GLY A 745 9.55 8.61 28.84
C GLY A 745 10.96 9.18 28.90
N ALA A 746 11.25 10.25 28.14
CA ALA A 746 12.56 10.90 28.10
C ALA A 746 12.96 11.59 29.43
N THR A 747 12.00 11.84 30.33
CA THR A 747 12.25 12.45 31.64
C THR A 747 12.56 11.47 32.78
N SER A 748 12.44 10.16 32.56
CA SER A 748 12.56 9.16 33.65
C SER A 748 13.96 8.53 33.79
N GLY A 749 14.95 8.99 33.02
CA GLY A 749 16.32 8.43 32.99
C GLY A 749 17.33 9.00 34.00
N SER A 750 16.94 9.89 34.91
CA SER A 750 17.82 10.38 35.99
C SER A 750 17.28 10.03 37.37
N GLY A 751 17.43 8.76 37.74
CA GLY A 751 17.32 8.31 39.12
C GLY A 751 18.54 7.45 39.45
N SER A 752 19.50 8.02 40.17
CA SER A 752 20.68 7.29 40.65
C SER A 752 20.25 6.14 41.55
N GLY A 753 20.52 4.91 41.14
CA GLY A 753 20.47 3.75 42.01
C GLY A 753 21.59 3.82 43.04
N SER A 754 21.33 4.43 44.18
CA SER A 754 22.16 4.28 45.37
C SER A 754 21.87 2.91 45.98
N SER A 755 22.91 2.09 46.05
CA SER A 755 22.95 0.82 46.77
C SER A 755 22.64 1.00 48.26
N SER A 756 21.73 0.20 48.80
CA SER A 756 21.76 -0.19 50.20
C SER A 756 21.14 -1.58 50.34
N GLY A 757 21.99 -2.55 50.69
CA GLY A 757 21.56 -3.90 51.03
C GLY A 757 21.10 -4.04 52.47
N SER A 758 20.73 -5.29 52.77
CA SER A 758 20.50 -5.94 54.07
C SER A 758 19.13 -5.75 54.74
N GLY A 759 18.49 -6.88 55.08
CA GLY A 759 17.68 -6.97 56.29
C GLY A 759 16.34 -7.70 56.16
N SER A 760 16.38 -9.03 56.16
CA SER A 760 15.25 -9.91 56.44
C SER A 760 14.64 -9.69 57.83
N SER A 761 13.31 -9.66 57.96
CA SER A 761 12.58 -10.38 59.02
C SER A 761 11.05 -10.35 58.82
N SER A 762 10.47 -11.49 59.24
CA SER A 762 9.08 -11.92 59.32
C SER A 762 8.16 -11.07 60.20
N GLY A 763 6.85 -11.07 59.90
CA GLY A 763 5.83 -10.60 60.85
C GLY A 763 4.40 -10.80 60.36
N SER A 764 3.77 -11.87 60.82
CA SER A 764 2.37 -12.26 60.68
C SER A 764 1.39 -11.25 61.31
N GLY A 765 0.16 -11.13 60.80
CA GLY A 765 -0.90 -10.38 61.48
C GLY A 765 -2.26 -10.41 60.77
N SER A 766 -3.15 -11.26 61.27
CA SER A 766 -4.57 -11.42 60.93
C SER A 766 -5.46 -10.22 61.26
N GLY A 767 -6.65 -10.12 60.64
CA GLY A 767 -7.85 -9.62 61.34
C GLY A 767 -8.85 -8.75 60.58
N SER A 768 -9.78 -9.42 59.89
CA SER A 768 -11.24 -9.18 59.77
C SER A 768 -11.91 -7.82 60.09
N SER A 769 -12.70 -7.36 59.11
CA SER A 769 -14.12 -6.94 59.15
C SER A 769 -14.62 -5.73 59.95
N ASN A 770 -15.19 -4.77 59.21
CA ASN A 770 -16.62 -4.39 59.15
C ASN A 770 -17.02 -2.93 59.45
N THR A 771 -17.81 -2.41 58.49
CA THR A 771 -18.94 -1.45 58.58
C THR A 771 -18.74 0.01 59.02
N GLY A 772 -19.11 0.92 58.11
CA GLY A 772 -20.23 1.84 58.38
C GLY A 772 -19.98 3.36 58.31
N SER A 773 -20.28 3.95 57.14
CA SER A 773 -20.91 5.28 56.90
C SER A 773 -20.35 6.57 57.53
N GLY A 774 -20.08 7.59 56.68
CA GLY A 774 -19.98 9.00 57.10
C GLY A 774 -19.50 9.96 56.01
N SER A 775 -20.46 10.65 55.39
CA SER A 775 -20.44 11.86 54.53
C SER A 775 -19.12 12.61 54.28
N SER A 776 -18.84 12.90 53.01
CA SER A 776 -17.78 13.80 52.52
C SER A 776 -18.29 15.20 52.22
N ASP A 777 -17.57 16.21 52.68
CA ASP A 777 -17.59 17.58 52.15
C ASP A 777 -16.14 18.03 51.94
N SER A 778 -15.76 18.36 50.70
CA SER A 778 -14.46 18.99 50.40
C SER A 778 -14.54 19.85 49.14
N GLY A 779 -14.29 21.15 49.32
CA GLY A 779 -14.40 22.19 48.31
C GLY A 779 -13.10 22.48 47.54
N ASN A 780 -13.28 22.58 46.22
CA ASN A 780 -12.89 23.71 45.35
C ASN A 780 -11.40 24.14 45.19
N THR A 781 -10.69 23.54 44.22
CA THR A 781 -9.46 24.10 43.59
C THR A 781 -9.41 23.94 42.04
N GLY A 782 -10.53 23.68 41.35
CA GLY A 782 -10.55 23.35 39.91
C GLY A 782 -10.63 24.51 38.91
N LYS A 783 -10.92 25.76 39.32
CA LYS A 783 -11.32 26.83 38.37
C LYS A 783 -10.20 27.68 37.78
N ALA A 784 -8.97 27.62 38.30
CA ALA A 784 -7.88 28.50 37.85
C ALA A 784 -7.07 27.96 36.65
N GLY A 785 -6.91 26.63 36.53
CA GLY A 785 -6.16 26.00 35.43
C GLY A 785 -6.89 26.07 34.08
N CYS A 786 -8.22 25.96 34.08
CA CYS A 786 -9.03 25.91 32.87
C CYS A 786 -9.01 27.25 32.07
N LYS A 787 -8.92 28.40 32.76
CA LYS A 787 -8.88 29.73 32.10
C LYS A 787 -7.55 30.05 31.41
N ARG A 788 -6.43 29.44 31.84
CA ARG A 788 -5.12 29.62 31.18
C ARG A 788 -4.99 28.77 29.92
N SER A 789 -5.61 27.59 29.89
CA SER A 789 -5.68 26.71 28.71
C SER A 789 -6.52 27.35 27.59
N ALA A 790 -7.71 27.86 27.91
CA ALA A 790 -8.60 28.51 26.94
C ALA A 790 -7.95 29.72 26.24
N LYS A 791 -7.23 30.57 26.98
CA LYS A 791 -6.51 31.72 26.39
C LYS A 791 -5.33 31.33 25.49
N ARG A 792 -4.75 30.14 25.67
CA ARG A 792 -3.67 29.61 24.82
C ARG A 792 -4.26 29.05 23.52
N ALA A 793 -5.37 28.32 23.60
CA ALA A 793 -6.13 27.83 22.46
C ALA A 793 -6.66 28.97 21.58
N GLU A 794 -7.20 30.03 22.19
CA GLU A 794 -7.72 31.20 21.47
C GLU A 794 -6.62 31.96 20.71
N ARG A 795 -5.39 32.01 21.24
CA ARG A 795 -4.22 32.59 20.56
C ARG A 795 -3.71 31.72 19.41
N GLN A 796 -3.80 30.39 19.52
CA GLN A 796 -3.49 29.49 18.41
C GLN A 796 -4.52 29.60 17.29
N LEU A 797 -5.82 29.69 17.63
CA LEU A 797 -6.89 29.91 16.66
C LEU A 797 -6.73 31.24 15.90
N GLN A 798 -6.37 32.31 16.60
CA GLN A 798 -6.08 33.60 15.96
C GLN A 798 -4.83 33.58 15.07
N ARG A 799 -3.82 32.76 15.39
CA ARG A 799 -2.64 32.54 14.51
C ARG A 799 -3.01 31.74 13.27
N LEU A 800 -3.82 30.68 13.41
CA LEU A 800 -4.35 29.87 12.30
C LEU A 800 -5.21 30.69 11.35
N GLN A 801 -6.09 31.55 11.87
CA GLN A 801 -6.92 32.44 11.04
C GLN A 801 -6.10 33.50 10.31
N ARG A 802 -5.01 34.00 10.91
CA ARG A 802 -4.08 34.92 10.23
C ARG A 802 -3.25 34.21 9.16
N PHE A 803 -2.84 32.97 9.40
CA PHE A 803 -2.11 32.16 8.42
C PHE A 803 -2.99 31.82 7.21
N ARG A 804 -4.26 31.43 7.43
CA ARG A 804 -5.24 31.20 6.35
C ARG A 804 -5.55 32.46 5.52
N ARG A 805 -5.51 33.66 6.12
CA ARG A 805 -5.68 34.92 5.38
C ARG A 805 -4.43 35.35 4.61
N ALA A 806 -3.24 34.97 5.05
CA ALA A 806 -1.98 35.33 4.38
C ALA A 806 -1.68 34.47 3.14
N HIS A 807 -2.45 33.41 2.90
CA HIS A 807 -2.33 32.53 1.73
C HIS A 807 -3.54 32.58 0.78
N HIS A 808 -4.32 33.67 0.87
CA HIS A 808 -5.34 34.04 -0.10
C HIS A 808 -4.97 35.36 -0.81
N ILE A 809 -3.80 35.36 -1.46
CA ILE A 809 -3.49 36.24 -2.60
C ILE A 809 -2.86 35.35 -3.67
#